data_AF-A0A0G1DKM8-F1
#
_entry.id   AF-A0A0G1DKM8-F1
#
_cell.length_a   1.000
_cell.length_b   1.000
_cell.length_c   1.000
_cell.angle_alpha   90.00
_cell.angle_beta   90.00
_cell.angle_gamma   90.00
#
_symmetry.space_group_name_H-M   'P 1'
#
loop_
_entity.id
_entity.type
_entity.pdbx_description
1 polymer ?
#
loop_
_entity_poly.entity_id
_entity_poly.type
_entity_poly.pdbx_seq_one_letter_code
_entity_poly.pdbx_strand_id
1 'polypeptide(L)'
;MSKLKKVFHISIIIPTLNEEKNIKPLLERIDGALKETAIDYEVIFIDDRSTDKTCQMIKFFQPAYPVSLYLKKGKKGKAFSILEGIEYAKHDLIVLLDGDLQYGPENIPVMVVKSNRFGVVVGNRRKNRNGIFRKIASRINTVVTSKMLLGIEADTQSGLKVVRKEIFNHLDRSNIGPWSLDIPLLNTAYELGYDIGSVDITFDKRINGTSKINFLTAAIEILSGAVKVKLHRKKVYPITPLKNGSMLGAGIVHKRRNYITHTTLSQKQSAIATLTFPQLMFLAVIFIIFAAGLLFNPLGLLKLTVAIISSVYFIDVIFNLFLLSKSLKKDIEIKISSDELRQLDVTNLPLYSILCPLYREAHLIPQFVKSLDQLDWPKDKLEVVLLLEADDSETIDKVRQIKLPGYIRSEIVPESEPKTKPKACNYGLNIIRGEYVVIYDAEDIPDPQQLMKAYLGFAKAGPRVICLQAKLNYYNPNQNLLTRLFTAEYSLWFDIILPGLQSIETSIPLGGTSNHFRRQDLLNLKAWDPFNVTEDCDLGVRLFKKGFKTAIFDSTTMEEANSNAKNWLRQRSRWIKGYIQTYLVHMRHPFAYLKEHGTHALIFQLIIGGRIAFLFINPFLWLATISYFALRAQVGAAIEAVYPAAVFYIAVSSLVFGNFMYLYYYMIACAKKNHWHLVKYIFLVPFYWLMASVSAGLALVQIIFKPFYWEKTIHGFHLSIPIQDFVAAEKPKRARFSYLYKFMHIGRMKFQNMLNFLDLIFGQQTPDIKPNGKPRILIFNWRDIRHTWAGGAESYIHNIAAQWVRQGSKVTIFCGNDGTQEKTDEIDGVRIIRRGGFYSLYFWAVLYYIFHLRRSVDIVVDSGNGIPFFTPLYVFKPKYLLIYHMHQEVFRRHLPLVLSNLAQFLERRLVPFIYRNQKIITISESSKEEIVRLRLADPNNVFIVNPGIDFEKFNLLPKTDFPLITYLGRLKPYKNIHIVIEAFVHILYRHPDAQLFIAGSGESQFFLNDLVAKLGIGESVFIIGKVSEMEKRALLARSWLVVQPSSAEGWGMTVIEANAAGTPVVASDIPGLRDSVIHKSTGILVPAGDIMAFTEAINSLISDRRILDRLAISAYSWAKNFNWKESSEKFYRLINYSPEPYFSLEFKRLELN
;
A
#
# COMPACT_ATOMS: atom_id res chain seq x y z
N MET A 1 35.21 7.80 -40.05
CA MET A 1 34.06 8.43 -39.37
C MET A 1 32.84 7.53 -39.52
N SER A 2 32.48 6.78 -38.48
CA SER A 2 31.29 5.91 -38.49
C SER A 2 30.01 6.76 -38.40
N LYS A 3 29.06 6.56 -39.32
CA LYS A 3 27.71 7.15 -39.19
C LYS A 3 27.10 6.73 -37.86
N LEU A 4 26.86 7.68 -36.96
CA LEU A 4 26.14 7.46 -35.70
C LEU A 4 24.82 6.74 -35.98
N LYS A 5 24.57 5.63 -35.28
CA LYS A 5 23.28 4.92 -35.33
C LYS A 5 22.20 5.87 -34.80
N LYS A 6 21.17 6.17 -35.60
CA LYS A 6 20.05 7.02 -35.18
C LYS A 6 19.24 6.28 -34.11
N VAL A 7 18.93 6.95 -33.00
CA VAL A 7 18.30 6.39 -31.79
C VAL A 7 16.91 6.99 -31.54
N PHE A 8 16.66 8.23 -31.97
CA PHE A 8 15.38 8.93 -31.76
C PHE A 8 14.76 9.31 -33.09
N HIS A 9 13.44 9.17 -33.21
CA HIS A 9 12.68 9.60 -34.39
C HIS A 9 11.63 10.63 -33.99
N ILE A 10 11.59 11.78 -34.68
CA ILE A 10 10.70 12.90 -34.36
C ILE A 10 9.94 13.42 -35.58
N SER A 11 8.74 13.96 -35.36
CA SER A 11 7.97 14.70 -36.38
C SER A 11 7.81 16.16 -35.96
N ILE A 12 8.37 17.08 -36.74
CA ILE A 12 8.34 18.52 -36.47
C ILE A 12 7.17 19.14 -37.21
N ILE A 13 6.17 19.66 -36.49
CA ILE A 13 4.97 20.25 -37.06
C ILE A 13 5.08 21.77 -37.01
N ILE A 14 4.98 22.40 -38.20
CA ILE A 14 5.16 23.84 -38.37
C ILE A 14 3.91 24.43 -39.06
N PRO A 15 3.03 25.14 -38.34
CA PRO A 15 1.94 25.88 -38.96
C PRO A 15 2.46 27.14 -39.64
N THR A 16 2.00 27.42 -40.88
CA THR A 16 2.44 28.57 -41.67
C THR A 16 1.28 29.39 -42.21
N LEU A 17 1.45 30.73 -42.23
CA LEU A 17 0.52 31.67 -42.86
C LEU A 17 1.27 32.93 -43.31
N ASN A 18 1.61 33.00 -44.58
CA ASN A 18 2.42 34.06 -45.20
C ASN A 18 3.81 34.21 -44.57
N GLU A 19 4.60 33.14 -44.61
CA GLU A 19 5.93 33.01 -44.00
C GLU A 19 7.05 32.85 -45.05
N GLU A 20 6.85 33.30 -46.30
CA GLU A 20 7.74 33.01 -47.44
C GLU A 20 9.22 33.30 -47.16
N LYS A 21 9.51 34.39 -46.43
CA LYS A 21 10.87 34.87 -46.11
C LYS A 21 11.54 34.05 -45.00
N ASN A 22 10.78 33.27 -44.24
CA ASN A 22 11.24 32.55 -43.07
C ASN A 22 11.50 31.05 -43.36
N ILE A 23 10.93 30.48 -44.44
CA ILE A 23 11.05 29.06 -44.77
C ILE A 23 12.50 28.61 -44.95
N LYS A 24 13.29 29.30 -45.79
CA LYS A 24 14.69 28.91 -46.06
C LYS A 24 15.56 28.97 -44.79
N PRO A 25 15.63 30.09 -44.05
CA PRO A 25 16.44 30.15 -42.83
C PRO A 25 15.98 29.16 -41.75
N LEU A 26 14.69 28.84 -41.68
CA LEU A 26 14.16 27.90 -40.69
C LEU A 26 14.62 26.47 -40.99
N LEU A 27 14.55 26.05 -42.26
CA LEU A 27 15.01 24.73 -42.69
C LEU A 27 16.52 24.55 -42.51
N GLU A 28 17.32 25.56 -42.84
CA GLU A 28 18.78 25.54 -42.64
C GLU A 28 19.14 25.37 -41.15
N ARG A 29 18.43 26.06 -40.25
CA ARG A 29 18.62 25.93 -38.79
C ARG A 29 18.17 24.58 -38.24
N ILE A 30 17.07 24.02 -38.75
CA ILE A 30 16.60 22.69 -38.35
C ILE A 30 17.59 21.61 -38.80
N ASP A 31 18.03 21.61 -40.06
CA ASP A 31 19.02 20.64 -40.56
C ASP A 31 20.35 20.78 -39.80
N GLY A 32 20.86 22.02 -39.65
CA GLY A 32 22.10 22.27 -38.90
C GLY A 32 22.04 21.78 -37.45
N ALA A 33 20.88 21.89 -36.78
CA ALA A 33 20.71 21.44 -35.40
C ALA A 33 20.60 19.91 -35.25
N LEU A 34 20.15 19.19 -36.27
CA LEU A 34 19.77 17.77 -36.15
C LEU A 34 20.66 16.81 -36.95
N LYS A 35 21.29 17.27 -38.04
CA LYS A 35 22.03 16.43 -38.99
C LYS A 35 23.18 15.64 -38.35
N GLU A 36 23.94 16.28 -37.47
CA GLU A 36 25.08 15.67 -36.76
C GLU A 36 24.70 14.92 -35.47
N THR A 37 23.40 14.82 -35.17
CA THR A 37 22.91 14.15 -33.94
C THR A 37 22.43 12.73 -34.22
N ALA A 38 22.18 11.94 -33.17
CA ALA A 38 21.54 10.63 -33.27
C ALA A 38 20.00 10.71 -33.48
N ILE A 39 19.47 11.86 -33.89
CA ILE A 39 18.04 12.10 -34.10
C ILE A 39 17.72 12.05 -35.60
N ASP A 40 16.74 11.24 -35.96
CA ASP A 40 16.10 11.17 -37.25
C ASP A 40 14.81 12.00 -37.21
N TYR A 41 14.51 12.75 -38.28
CA TYR A 41 13.43 13.73 -38.24
C TYR A 41 12.72 13.87 -39.59
N GLU A 42 11.43 14.21 -39.51
CA GLU A 42 10.65 14.74 -40.63
C GLU A 42 10.08 16.11 -40.26
N VAL A 43 9.87 16.97 -41.26
CA VAL A 43 9.24 18.28 -41.08
C VAL A 43 7.92 18.31 -41.84
N ILE A 44 6.85 18.66 -41.14
CA ILE A 44 5.48 18.70 -41.65
C ILE A 44 5.01 20.15 -41.60
N PHE A 45 4.93 20.79 -42.76
CA PHE A 45 4.32 22.11 -42.89
C PHE A 45 2.82 21.99 -43.12
N ILE A 46 2.05 22.74 -42.34
CA ILE A 46 0.60 22.89 -42.51
C ILE A 46 0.33 24.33 -42.89
N ASP A 47 0.02 24.56 -44.17
CA ASP A 47 -0.28 25.89 -44.70
C ASP A 47 -1.73 26.27 -44.41
N ASP A 48 -1.95 27.32 -43.62
CA ASP A 48 -3.27 27.82 -43.21
C ASP A 48 -3.88 28.79 -44.23
N ARG A 49 -3.71 28.49 -45.53
CA ARG A 49 -4.16 29.26 -46.69
C ARG A 49 -3.35 30.55 -46.91
N SER A 50 -2.05 30.39 -47.07
CA SER A 50 -1.16 31.50 -47.42
C SER A 50 -1.51 32.09 -48.79
N THR A 51 -1.35 33.41 -48.90
CA THR A 51 -1.57 34.19 -50.12
C THR A 51 -0.27 34.66 -50.78
N ASP A 52 0.88 34.38 -50.15
CA ASP A 52 2.21 34.69 -50.66
C ASP A 52 2.89 33.43 -51.26
N LYS A 53 4.21 33.49 -51.50
CA LYS A 53 4.94 32.36 -52.10
C LYS A 53 5.34 31.26 -51.10
N THR A 54 4.78 31.22 -49.89
CA THR A 54 5.12 30.22 -48.85
C THR A 54 5.04 28.79 -49.36
N CYS A 55 3.91 28.41 -49.98
CA CYS A 55 3.70 27.05 -50.52
C CYS A 55 4.70 26.70 -51.63
N GLN A 56 5.03 27.66 -52.50
CA GLN A 56 6.01 27.46 -53.57
C GLN A 56 7.41 27.25 -53.01
N MET A 57 7.78 28.02 -51.99
CA MET A 57 9.07 27.92 -51.32
C MET A 57 9.25 26.58 -50.61
N ILE A 58 8.23 26.09 -49.91
CA ILE A 58 8.28 24.78 -49.24
C ILE A 58 8.46 23.66 -50.28
N LYS A 59 7.68 23.68 -51.38
CA LYS A 59 7.81 22.71 -52.48
C LYS A 59 9.21 22.71 -53.10
N PHE A 60 9.80 23.90 -53.29
CA PHE A 60 11.15 24.03 -53.83
C PHE A 60 12.21 23.32 -52.98
N PHE A 61 12.06 23.31 -51.65
CA PHE A 61 13.01 22.68 -50.73
C PHE A 61 12.74 21.21 -50.39
N GLN A 62 11.60 20.64 -50.82
CA GLN A 62 11.28 19.22 -50.56
C GLN A 62 12.33 18.22 -51.06
N PRO A 63 13.03 18.42 -52.19
CA PRO A 63 14.08 17.49 -52.62
C PRO A 63 15.34 17.53 -51.74
N ALA A 64 15.56 18.65 -51.04
CA ALA A 64 16.79 18.89 -50.28
C ALA A 64 16.69 18.53 -48.79
N TYR A 65 15.47 18.49 -48.23
CA TYR A 65 15.20 18.25 -46.81
C TYR A 65 14.02 17.29 -46.64
N PRO A 66 13.93 16.53 -45.52
CA PRO A 66 12.83 15.59 -45.27
C PRO A 66 11.51 16.30 -44.92
N VAL A 67 10.94 17.03 -45.89
CA VAL A 67 9.84 17.98 -45.71
C VAL A 67 8.58 17.55 -46.47
N SER A 68 7.44 17.57 -45.78
CA SER A 68 6.11 17.39 -46.36
C SER A 68 5.26 18.66 -46.23
N LEU A 69 4.52 19.02 -47.28
CA LEU A 69 3.58 20.13 -47.29
C LEU A 69 2.15 19.62 -47.39
N TYR A 70 1.29 20.08 -46.48
CA TYR A 70 -0.14 19.83 -46.52
C TYR A 70 -0.92 21.14 -46.50
N LEU A 71 -1.92 21.23 -47.40
CA LEU A 71 -2.85 22.35 -47.44
C LEU A 71 -3.99 22.10 -46.46
N LYS A 72 -4.24 23.06 -45.58
CA LYS A 72 -5.23 22.93 -44.51
C LYS A 72 -6.65 22.77 -45.04
N LYS A 73 -7.28 21.65 -44.69
CA LYS A 73 -8.69 21.35 -45.03
C LYS A 73 -9.66 21.88 -43.97
N GLY A 74 -9.23 21.93 -42.71
CA GLY A 74 -10.07 22.32 -41.57
C GLY A 74 -10.29 23.83 -41.39
N LYS A 75 -10.72 24.20 -40.17
CA LYS A 75 -10.94 25.60 -39.74
C LYS A 75 -9.62 26.37 -39.65
N LYS A 76 -9.60 27.64 -40.06
CA LYS A 76 -8.42 28.51 -39.92
C LYS A 76 -7.99 28.69 -38.45
N GLY A 77 -6.69 28.79 -38.19
CA GLY A 77 -6.11 29.01 -36.87
C GLY A 77 -4.97 28.04 -36.52
N LYS A 78 -3.96 28.55 -35.80
CA LYS A 78 -2.74 27.82 -35.42
C LYS A 78 -3.02 26.48 -34.73
N ALA A 79 -3.88 26.47 -33.71
CA ALA A 79 -4.22 25.25 -32.97
C ALA A 79 -4.79 24.16 -33.89
N PHE A 80 -5.67 24.51 -34.82
CA PHE A 80 -6.26 23.56 -35.77
C PHE A 80 -5.25 23.06 -36.80
N SER A 81 -4.29 23.91 -37.21
CA SER A 81 -3.19 23.48 -38.08
C SER A 81 -2.31 22.44 -37.41
N ILE A 82 -1.98 22.65 -36.13
CA ILE A 82 -1.21 21.68 -35.34
C ILE A 82 -1.96 20.35 -35.21
N LEU A 83 -3.26 20.39 -34.86
CA LEU A 83 -4.09 19.18 -34.73
C LEU A 83 -4.19 18.40 -36.03
N GLU A 84 -4.34 19.07 -37.18
CA GLU A 84 -4.33 18.44 -38.50
C GLU A 84 -2.94 17.86 -38.84
N GLY A 85 -1.87 18.57 -38.50
CA GLY A 85 -0.49 18.11 -38.69
C GLY A 85 -0.14 16.83 -37.93
N ILE A 86 -0.72 16.63 -36.74
CA ILE A 86 -0.47 15.44 -35.91
C ILE A 86 -0.99 14.16 -36.57
N GLU A 87 -2.08 14.25 -37.34
CA GLU A 87 -2.64 13.11 -38.05
C GLU A 87 -1.71 12.62 -39.18
N TYR A 88 -0.85 13.51 -39.72
CA TYR A 88 0.15 13.16 -40.73
C TYR A 88 1.50 12.73 -40.16
N ALA A 89 1.73 12.92 -38.85
CA ALA A 89 3.01 12.61 -38.21
C ALA A 89 3.26 11.09 -38.11
N LYS A 90 4.43 10.63 -38.55
CA LYS A 90 4.82 9.22 -38.53
C LYS A 90 5.40 8.76 -37.19
N HIS A 91 6.00 9.68 -36.43
CA HIS A 91 6.74 9.35 -35.21
C HIS A 91 5.96 9.68 -33.94
N ASP A 92 6.30 9.00 -32.84
CA ASP A 92 5.64 9.15 -31.54
C ASP A 92 6.07 10.40 -30.76
N LEU A 93 7.20 11.01 -31.13
CA LEU A 93 7.66 12.28 -30.55
C LEU A 93 7.35 13.43 -31.51
N ILE A 94 6.47 14.33 -31.07
CA ILE A 94 6.02 15.48 -31.84
C ILE A 94 6.75 16.72 -31.34
N VAL A 95 7.37 17.46 -32.25
CA VAL A 95 7.93 18.78 -31.98
C VAL A 95 6.98 19.82 -32.56
N LEU A 96 6.47 20.70 -31.70
CA LEU A 96 5.73 21.88 -32.12
C LEU A 96 6.73 23.03 -32.28
N LEU A 97 6.74 23.70 -33.43
CA LEU A 97 7.63 24.82 -33.73
C LEU A 97 6.92 25.88 -34.58
N ASP A 98 7.05 27.15 -34.20
CA ASP A 98 6.48 28.27 -34.95
C ASP A 98 7.34 28.63 -36.17
N GLY A 99 6.69 29.05 -37.27
CA GLY A 99 7.36 29.38 -38.54
C GLY A 99 8.10 30.72 -38.58
N ASP A 100 8.11 31.51 -37.49
CA ASP A 100 8.51 32.92 -37.48
C ASP A 100 9.96 33.19 -37.02
N LEU A 101 10.79 32.14 -36.93
CA LEU A 101 12.20 32.16 -36.50
C LEU A 101 12.48 32.63 -35.07
N GLN A 102 11.45 32.94 -34.27
CA GLN A 102 11.64 33.46 -32.90
C GLN A 102 12.07 32.38 -31.89
N TYR A 103 11.87 31.11 -32.25
CA TYR A 103 12.24 29.95 -31.44
C TYR A 103 13.41 29.23 -32.09
N GLY A 104 14.51 29.06 -31.35
CA GLY A 104 15.71 28.41 -31.85
C GLY A 104 15.58 26.88 -31.94
N PRO A 105 15.61 26.27 -33.15
CA PRO A 105 15.60 24.82 -33.33
C PRO A 105 16.79 24.11 -32.68
N GLU A 106 17.86 24.84 -32.33
CA GLU A 106 19.08 24.32 -31.70
C GLU A 106 18.83 23.71 -30.32
N ASN A 107 17.68 24.02 -29.69
CA ASN A 107 17.28 23.45 -28.41
C ASN A 107 16.55 22.10 -28.55
N ILE A 108 16.12 21.72 -29.76
CA ILE A 108 15.36 20.49 -30.01
C ILE A 108 16.14 19.24 -29.51
N PRO A 109 17.45 19.06 -29.77
CA PRO A 109 18.18 17.88 -29.28
C PRO A 109 18.10 17.69 -27.77
N VAL A 110 18.32 18.76 -26.99
CA VAL A 110 18.25 18.73 -25.53
C VAL A 110 16.84 18.44 -25.04
N MET A 111 15.82 19.01 -25.70
CA MET A 111 14.42 18.78 -25.37
C MET A 111 13.98 17.34 -25.69
N VAL A 112 14.45 16.75 -26.79
CA VAL A 112 14.19 15.35 -27.17
C VAL A 112 14.81 14.41 -26.14
N VAL A 113 16.06 14.62 -25.72
CA VAL A 113 16.68 13.80 -24.66
C VAL A 113 15.89 13.90 -23.35
N LYS A 114 15.46 15.10 -22.96
CA LYS A 114 14.61 15.28 -21.77
C LYS A 114 13.24 14.60 -21.89
N SER A 115 12.70 14.44 -23.10
CA SER A 115 11.41 13.79 -23.33
C SER A 115 11.38 12.29 -22.96
N ASN A 116 12.55 11.67 -22.75
CA ASN A 116 12.62 10.34 -22.14
C ASN A 116 12.04 10.30 -20.72
N ARG A 117 12.19 11.39 -19.96
CA ARG A 117 11.68 11.52 -18.59
C ARG A 117 10.35 12.27 -18.51
N PHE A 118 10.15 13.26 -19.36
CA PHE A 118 8.99 14.15 -19.32
C PHE A 118 8.03 13.85 -20.49
N GLY A 119 6.72 13.82 -20.25
CA GLY A 119 5.74 13.64 -21.34
C GLY A 119 5.59 14.88 -22.23
N VAL A 120 5.89 16.05 -21.67
CA VAL A 120 5.99 17.32 -22.40
C VAL A 120 7.23 18.08 -21.93
N VAL A 121 8.04 18.57 -22.87
CA VAL A 121 9.16 19.48 -22.60
C VAL A 121 8.86 20.81 -23.28
N VAL A 122 8.90 21.89 -22.51
CA VAL A 122 8.54 23.25 -22.96
C VAL A 122 9.77 24.14 -23.03
N GLY A 123 9.93 24.90 -24.12
CA GLY A 123 10.94 25.96 -24.21
C GLY A 123 10.55 27.18 -23.36
N ASN A 124 11.24 27.44 -22.26
CA ASN A 124 10.92 28.51 -21.31
C ASN A 124 11.59 29.84 -21.70
N ARG A 125 10.78 30.89 -21.95
CA ARG A 125 11.26 32.18 -22.46
C ARG A 125 11.81 33.09 -21.35
N ARG A 126 12.93 32.73 -20.70
CA ARG A 126 13.50 33.52 -19.58
C ARG A 126 14.31 34.75 -20.02
N LYS A 127 14.96 34.74 -21.18
CA LYS A 127 15.75 35.87 -21.71
C LYS A 127 14.91 36.67 -22.71
N ASN A 128 14.25 37.73 -22.27
CA ASN A 128 13.33 38.51 -23.11
C ASN A 128 13.70 40.01 -23.12
N ARG A 129 13.90 40.61 -24.30
CA ARG A 129 14.28 42.04 -24.52
C ARG A 129 13.03 42.92 -24.77
N ASN A 130 12.00 42.82 -23.92
CA ASN A 130 10.74 43.56 -24.06
C ASN A 130 10.48 44.54 -22.88
N GLY A 131 9.68 45.59 -23.13
CA GLY A 131 9.38 46.67 -22.16
C GLY A 131 8.60 46.25 -20.89
N ILE A 132 8.70 47.08 -19.83
CA ILE A 132 8.32 46.79 -18.43
C ILE A 132 6.84 46.39 -18.26
N PHE A 133 5.89 47.11 -18.89
CA PHE A 133 4.45 46.84 -18.75
C PHE A 133 4.03 45.48 -19.32
N ARG A 134 4.55 45.09 -20.49
CA ARG A 134 4.28 43.79 -21.12
C ARG A 134 4.83 42.62 -20.28
N LYS A 135 5.94 42.86 -19.59
CA LYS A 135 6.57 41.88 -18.68
C LYS A 135 5.71 41.62 -17.44
N ILE A 136 5.07 42.65 -16.88
CA ILE A 136 4.19 42.51 -15.71
C ILE A 136 2.89 41.76 -16.09
N ALA A 137 2.21 42.18 -17.17
CA ALA A 137 0.98 41.53 -17.62
C ALA A 137 1.19 40.04 -17.98
N SER A 138 2.29 39.73 -18.68
CA SER A 138 2.67 38.35 -19.01
C SER A 138 2.98 37.52 -17.76
N ARG A 139 3.65 38.09 -16.76
CA ARG A 139 3.97 37.41 -15.50
C ARG A 139 2.72 37.13 -14.67
N ILE A 140 1.77 38.07 -14.60
CA ILE A 140 0.48 37.87 -13.92
C ILE A 140 -0.33 36.78 -14.62
N ASN A 141 -0.47 36.85 -15.94
CA ASN A 141 -1.22 35.86 -16.70
C ASN A 141 -0.60 34.45 -16.54
N THR A 142 0.73 34.35 -16.57
CA THR A 142 1.44 33.07 -16.35
C THR A 142 1.21 32.55 -14.94
N VAL A 143 1.34 33.37 -13.89
CA VAL A 143 1.12 32.93 -12.50
C VAL A 143 -0.32 32.48 -12.26
N VAL A 144 -1.31 33.22 -12.78
CA VAL A 144 -2.72 32.88 -12.62
C VAL A 144 -3.07 31.59 -13.38
N THR A 145 -2.65 31.47 -14.64
CA THR A 145 -2.98 30.30 -15.49
C THR A 145 -2.17 29.05 -15.13
N SER A 146 -0.86 29.18 -14.89
CA SER A 146 0.04 28.05 -14.67
C SER A 146 0.02 27.60 -13.21
N LYS A 147 0.27 28.52 -12.26
CA LYS A 147 0.50 28.17 -10.84
C LYS A 147 -0.80 28.09 -10.03
N MET A 148 -1.72 29.05 -10.18
CA MET A 148 -2.93 29.13 -9.36
C MET A 148 -4.08 28.25 -9.87
N LEU A 149 -4.27 28.15 -11.19
CA LEU A 149 -5.35 27.36 -11.77
C LEU A 149 -4.98 25.89 -11.99
N LEU A 150 -3.76 25.60 -12.50
CA LEU A 150 -3.39 24.27 -12.99
C LEU A 150 -2.30 23.56 -12.16
N GLY A 151 -1.49 24.30 -11.40
CA GLY A 151 -0.39 23.76 -10.59
C GLY A 151 0.85 23.35 -11.40
N ILE A 152 1.07 23.99 -12.56
CA ILE A 152 2.13 23.69 -13.52
C ILE A 152 3.17 24.83 -13.51
N GLU A 153 4.44 24.50 -13.28
CA GLU A 153 5.57 25.46 -13.29
C GLU A 153 6.31 25.46 -14.64
N ALA A 154 5.58 25.78 -15.72
CA ALA A 154 6.13 25.89 -17.07
C ALA A 154 5.47 27.01 -17.88
N ASP A 155 6.16 27.52 -18.90
CA ASP A 155 5.65 28.56 -19.81
C ASP A 155 4.54 28.00 -20.72
N THR A 156 3.29 28.29 -20.40
CA THR A 156 2.13 27.74 -21.10
C THR A 156 1.97 28.26 -22.53
N GLN A 157 2.75 29.25 -22.98
CA GLN A 157 2.56 29.93 -24.26
C GLN A 157 3.78 29.84 -25.20
N SER A 158 4.69 28.89 -24.97
CA SER A 158 5.86 28.71 -25.83
C SER A 158 5.50 28.05 -27.17
N GLY A 159 5.94 28.60 -28.29
CA GLY A 159 5.82 27.99 -29.62
C GLY A 159 6.72 26.77 -29.85
N LEU A 160 7.69 26.52 -28.96
CA LEU A 160 8.58 25.36 -29.03
C LEU A 160 8.27 24.35 -27.91
N LYS A 161 7.77 23.17 -28.29
CA LYS A 161 7.47 22.07 -27.36
C LYS A 161 7.83 20.72 -27.97
N VAL A 162 8.30 19.78 -27.14
CA VAL A 162 8.41 18.35 -27.50
C VAL A 162 7.37 17.58 -26.68
N VAL A 163 6.53 16.81 -27.36
CA VAL A 163 5.31 16.20 -26.80
C VAL A 163 5.17 14.77 -27.30
N ARG A 164 4.80 13.83 -26.42
CA ARG A 164 4.43 12.47 -26.84
C ARG A 164 3.09 12.47 -27.57
N LYS A 165 3.04 11.83 -28.74
CA LYS A 165 1.88 11.77 -29.64
C LYS A 165 0.62 11.26 -28.92
N GLU A 166 0.76 10.29 -28.03
CA GLU A 166 -0.33 9.71 -27.24
C GLU A 166 -1.13 10.73 -26.42
N ILE A 167 -0.50 11.83 -25.98
CA ILE A 167 -1.17 12.88 -25.20
C ILE A 167 -2.26 13.56 -26.04
N PHE A 168 -2.04 13.70 -27.36
CA PHE A 168 -3.03 14.27 -28.27
C PHE A 168 -4.24 13.35 -28.50
N ASN A 169 -4.09 12.03 -28.32
CA ASN A 169 -5.21 11.07 -28.43
C ASN A 169 -6.22 11.24 -27.29
N HIS A 170 -5.78 11.75 -26.13
CA HIS A 170 -6.62 11.97 -24.96
C HIS A 170 -7.18 13.38 -24.84
N LEU A 171 -6.73 14.28 -25.73
CA LEU A 171 -7.09 15.69 -25.72
C LEU A 171 -8.56 15.89 -26.07
N ASP A 172 -9.28 16.68 -25.26
CA ASP A 172 -10.65 17.07 -25.57
C ASP A 172 -10.68 18.17 -26.63
N ARG A 173 -10.89 17.77 -27.89
CA ARG A 173 -10.90 18.67 -29.05
C ARG A 173 -12.11 19.62 -29.07
N SER A 174 -13.18 19.33 -28.32
CA SER A 174 -14.44 20.11 -28.35
C SER A 174 -14.31 21.54 -27.81
N ASN A 175 -13.31 21.78 -26.95
CA ASN A 175 -13.13 23.04 -26.22
C ASN A 175 -11.90 23.84 -26.70
N ILE A 176 -11.31 23.47 -27.84
CA ILE A 176 -10.11 24.11 -28.40
C ILE A 176 -10.51 25.21 -29.41
N GLY A 177 -10.10 26.43 -29.11
CA GLY A 177 -10.18 27.58 -30.02
C GLY A 177 -8.90 27.76 -30.83
N PRO A 178 -8.85 28.70 -31.78
CA PRO A 178 -7.70 28.93 -32.66
C PRO A 178 -6.35 29.10 -31.96
N TRP A 179 -6.35 29.57 -30.70
CA TRP A 179 -5.15 29.90 -29.92
C TRP A 179 -5.04 29.18 -28.58
N SER A 180 -5.98 28.29 -28.22
CA SER A 180 -6.09 27.77 -26.86
C SER A 180 -5.54 26.36 -26.66
N LEU A 181 -4.79 25.78 -27.60
CA LEU A 181 -4.31 24.39 -27.56
C LEU A 181 -3.42 24.07 -26.35
N ASP A 182 -2.55 24.99 -25.95
CA ASP A 182 -1.45 24.70 -25.04
C ASP A 182 -1.89 24.33 -23.62
N ILE A 183 -2.93 24.98 -23.11
CA ILE A 183 -3.44 24.74 -21.76
C ILE A 183 -4.14 23.37 -21.64
N PRO A 184 -5.10 23.01 -22.51
CA PRO A 184 -5.64 21.66 -22.61
C PRO A 184 -4.56 20.60 -22.80
N LEU A 185 -3.53 20.88 -23.60
CA LEU A 185 -2.43 19.94 -23.84
C LEU A 185 -1.62 19.66 -22.58
N LEU A 186 -1.15 20.71 -21.91
CA LEU A 186 -0.36 20.58 -20.67
C LEU A 186 -1.20 19.98 -19.53
N ASN A 187 -2.47 20.37 -19.40
CA ASN A 187 -3.36 19.77 -18.41
C ASN A 187 -3.62 18.28 -18.71
N THR A 188 -3.78 17.90 -19.98
CA THR A 188 -3.96 16.49 -20.36
C THR A 188 -2.72 15.67 -20.04
N ALA A 189 -1.52 16.16 -20.40
CA ALA A 189 -0.25 15.53 -20.04
C ALA A 189 -0.13 15.33 -18.52
N TYR A 190 -0.44 16.38 -17.76
CA TYR A 190 -0.37 16.36 -16.30
C TYR A 190 -1.38 15.40 -15.67
N GLU A 191 -2.62 15.33 -16.18
CA GLU A 191 -3.64 14.40 -15.69
C GLU A 191 -3.37 12.94 -16.08
N LEU A 192 -2.70 12.72 -17.22
CA LEU A 192 -2.16 11.42 -17.63
C LEU A 192 -0.96 10.97 -16.75
N GLY A 193 -0.49 11.82 -15.84
CA GLY A 193 0.60 11.49 -14.92
C GLY A 193 1.99 11.77 -15.48
N TYR A 194 2.11 12.45 -16.61
CA TYR A 194 3.41 12.90 -17.11
C TYR A 194 3.91 14.12 -16.36
N ASP A 195 5.20 14.12 -16.04
CA ASP A 195 5.89 15.34 -15.62
C ASP A 195 6.07 16.28 -16.81
N ILE A 196 6.02 17.59 -16.53
CA ILE A 196 6.26 18.65 -17.51
C ILE A 196 7.67 19.21 -17.28
N GLY A 197 8.56 18.99 -18.25
CA GLY A 197 9.91 19.49 -18.24
C GLY A 197 10.02 20.87 -18.89
N SER A 198 11.11 21.58 -18.59
CA SER A 198 11.45 22.81 -19.29
C SER A 198 12.93 22.89 -19.68
N VAL A 199 13.20 23.64 -20.75
CA VAL A 199 14.54 24.05 -21.18
C VAL A 199 14.49 25.56 -21.37
N ASP A 200 15.38 26.29 -20.72
CA ASP A 200 15.44 27.74 -20.89
C ASP A 200 15.95 28.07 -22.30
N ILE A 201 15.18 28.86 -23.05
CA ILE A 201 15.49 29.25 -24.43
C ILE A 201 15.67 30.77 -24.56
N THR A 202 16.49 31.17 -25.53
CA THR A 202 16.57 32.58 -25.96
C THR A 202 15.38 32.88 -26.87
N PHE A 203 14.67 33.97 -26.62
CA PHE A 203 13.54 34.40 -27.43
C PHE A 203 13.95 35.60 -28.29
N ASP A 204 14.14 35.37 -29.60
CA ASP A 204 14.69 36.38 -30.50
C ASP A 204 13.62 37.38 -30.98
N LYS A 205 14.07 38.59 -31.33
CA LYS A 205 13.19 39.59 -31.95
C LYS A 205 12.81 39.11 -33.36
N ARG A 206 11.53 39.22 -33.70
CA ARG A 206 11.03 38.88 -35.03
C ARG A 206 11.79 39.69 -36.09
N ILE A 207 12.38 38.98 -37.06
CA ILE A 207 13.18 39.58 -38.13
C ILE A 207 12.27 40.11 -39.25
N ASN A 208 11.17 39.40 -39.54
CA ASN A 208 10.22 39.75 -40.61
C ASN A 208 8.74 39.54 -40.17
N GLY A 209 7.84 40.47 -40.56
CA GLY A 209 6.39 40.37 -40.37
C GLY A 209 5.81 41.10 -39.13
N THR A 210 4.55 41.54 -39.19
CA THR A 210 3.82 42.18 -38.07
C THR A 210 2.94 41.16 -37.31
N SER A 211 2.76 41.35 -36.00
CA SER A 211 1.84 40.51 -35.20
C SER A 211 0.39 40.81 -35.61
N LYS A 212 -0.28 39.85 -36.24
CA LYS A 212 -1.67 39.98 -36.72
C LYS A 212 -2.73 39.74 -35.63
N ILE A 213 -2.32 39.63 -34.35
CA ILE A 213 -3.19 39.23 -33.24
C ILE A 213 -3.41 40.41 -32.27
N ASN A 214 -4.67 40.65 -31.92
CA ASN A 214 -5.04 41.58 -30.84
C ASN A 214 -4.77 40.92 -29.47
N PHE A 215 -3.92 41.55 -28.66
CA PHE A 215 -3.43 41.02 -27.38
C PHE A 215 -4.55 40.78 -26.36
N LEU A 216 -5.55 41.66 -26.32
CA LEU A 216 -6.61 41.59 -25.31
C LEU A 216 -7.55 40.40 -25.56
N THR A 217 -7.93 40.18 -26.82
CA THR A 217 -8.80 39.07 -27.22
C THR A 217 -8.11 37.71 -26.99
N ALA A 218 -6.81 37.60 -27.30
CA ALA A 218 -6.05 36.38 -27.05
C ALA A 218 -5.91 36.08 -25.54
N ALA A 219 -5.69 37.09 -24.70
CA ALA A 219 -5.59 36.89 -23.25
C ALA A 219 -6.92 36.41 -22.63
N ILE A 220 -8.05 36.98 -23.05
CA ILE A 220 -9.40 36.56 -22.59
C ILE A 220 -9.72 35.13 -23.03
N GLU A 221 -9.39 34.77 -24.27
CA GLU A 221 -9.59 33.40 -24.79
C GLU A 221 -8.78 32.37 -24.01
N ILE A 222 -7.52 32.68 -23.68
CA ILE A 222 -6.63 31.81 -22.90
C ILE A 222 -7.14 31.64 -21.46
N LEU A 223 -7.55 32.74 -20.80
CA LEU A 223 -8.07 32.69 -19.43
C LEU A 223 -9.39 31.92 -19.35
N SER A 224 -10.32 32.17 -20.26
CA SER A 224 -11.59 31.44 -20.33
C SER A 224 -11.36 29.95 -20.64
N GLY A 225 -10.38 29.61 -21.49
CA GLY A 225 -9.94 28.24 -21.73
C GLY A 225 -9.44 27.56 -20.45
N ALA A 226 -8.60 28.22 -19.65
CA ALA A 226 -8.08 27.69 -18.39
C ALA A 226 -9.20 27.39 -17.37
N VAL A 227 -10.18 28.30 -17.24
CA VAL A 227 -11.34 28.10 -16.36
C VAL A 227 -12.21 26.94 -16.84
N LYS A 228 -12.48 26.85 -18.15
CA LYS A 228 -13.24 25.74 -18.74
C LYS A 228 -12.57 24.40 -18.49
N VAL A 229 -11.25 24.30 -18.68
CA VAL A 229 -10.46 23.09 -18.41
C VAL A 229 -10.55 22.68 -16.94
N LYS A 230 -10.55 23.63 -16.00
CA LYS A 230 -10.70 23.35 -14.56
C LYS A 230 -12.10 22.83 -14.20
N LEU A 231 -13.14 23.37 -14.83
CA LEU A 231 -14.54 22.96 -14.60
C LEU A 231 -14.90 21.62 -15.27
N HIS A 232 -14.35 21.36 -16.46
CA HIS A 232 -14.64 20.16 -17.27
C HIS A 232 -13.55 19.09 -17.19
N ARG A 233 -12.75 19.04 -16.11
CA ARG A 233 -11.69 18.04 -15.96
C ARG A 233 -12.24 16.63 -16.14
N LYS A 234 -11.83 15.95 -17.22
CA LYS A 234 -12.05 14.51 -17.40
C LYS A 234 -11.38 13.79 -16.24
N LYS A 235 -12.17 13.03 -15.48
CA LYS A 235 -11.70 12.36 -14.26
C LYS A 235 -10.92 11.08 -14.56
N VAL A 236 -11.17 10.44 -15.71
CA VAL A 236 -10.58 9.14 -16.06
C VAL A 236 -10.27 9.11 -17.56
N TYR A 237 -9.08 8.65 -17.92
CA TYR A 237 -8.63 8.45 -19.30
C TYR A 237 -8.43 6.96 -19.57
N PRO A 238 -8.93 6.39 -20.67
CA PRO A 238 -8.68 4.98 -21.00
C PRO A 238 -7.25 4.77 -21.50
N ILE A 239 -6.62 3.67 -21.11
CA ILE A 239 -5.36 3.17 -21.68
C ILE A 239 -5.71 2.11 -22.71
N THR A 240 -5.20 2.28 -23.93
CA THR A 240 -5.45 1.34 -25.03
C THR A 240 -4.79 -0.01 -24.78
N PRO A 241 -5.42 -1.13 -25.18
CA PRO A 241 -4.80 -2.44 -25.09
C PRO A 241 -3.51 -2.54 -25.92
N LEU A 242 -2.62 -3.47 -25.54
CA LEU A 242 -1.34 -3.72 -26.24
C LEU A 242 -1.54 -4.30 -27.64
N LYS A 243 -2.65 -5.01 -27.87
CA LYS A 243 -2.99 -5.63 -29.16
C LYS A 243 -4.45 -5.35 -29.52
N ASN A 244 -4.70 -5.02 -30.77
CA ASN A 244 -6.06 -4.87 -31.29
C ASN A 244 -6.84 -6.18 -31.12
N GLY A 245 -8.06 -6.11 -30.59
CA GLY A 245 -8.89 -7.28 -30.30
C GLY A 245 -8.62 -7.97 -28.96
N SER A 246 -7.60 -7.55 -28.20
CA SER A 246 -7.33 -8.04 -26.85
C SER A 246 -7.68 -6.98 -25.80
N MET A 247 -7.94 -7.40 -24.55
CA MET A 247 -8.00 -6.48 -23.41
C MET A 247 -6.67 -6.42 -22.65
N LEU A 248 -5.66 -7.19 -23.05
CA LEU A 248 -4.36 -7.24 -22.38
C LEU A 248 -3.66 -5.87 -22.42
N GLY A 249 -3.29 -5.36 -21.23
CA GLY A 249 -2.66 -4.06 -21.07
C GLY A 249 -3.64 -2.88 -21.14
N ALA A 250 -4.94 -3.14 -21.40
CA ALA A 250 -5.97 -2.13 -21.25
C ALA A 250 -6.05 -1.67 -19.80
N GLY A 251 -6.41 -0.41 -19.62
CA GLY A 251 -6.38 0.21 -18.32
C GLY A 251 -7.05 1.57 -18.30
N ILE A 252 -6.82 2.31 -17.23
CA ILE A 252 -7.28 3.68 -17.09
C ILE A 252 -6.28 4.52 -16.29
N VAL A 253 -6.16 5.80 -16.63
CA VAL A 253 -5.48 6.80 -15.82
C VAL A 253 -6.52 7.56 -15.01
N HIS A 254 -6.37 7.56 -13.68
CA HIS A 254 -7.23 8.30 -12.78
C HIS A 254 -6.41 8.97 -11.68
N LYS A 255 -6.62 10.27 -11.47
CA LYS A 255 -5.87 11.07 -10.48
C LYS A 255 -4.35 10.89 -10.62
N ARG A 256 -3.86 10.93 -11.88
CA ARG A 256 -2.43 10.79 -12.24
C ARG A 256 -1.79 9.44 -11.89
N ARG A 257 -2.60 8.39 -11.77
CA ARG A 257 -2.11 7.02 -11.58
C ARG A 257 -2.61 6.14 -12.70
N ASN A 258 -1.70 5.34 -13.23
CA ASN A 258 -1.99 4.35 -14.26
C ASN A 258 -2.48 3.07 -13.59
N TYR A 259 -3.69 2.64 -13.95
CA TYR A 259 -4.28 1.40 -13.52
C TYR A 259 -4.35 0.46 -14.72
N ILE A 260 -3.45 -0.52 -14.81
CA ILE A 260 -3.49 -1.54 -15.86
C ILE A 260 -4.38 -2.68 -15.36
N THR A 261 -5.57 -2.77 -15.94
CA THR A 261 -6.67 -3.58 -15.42
C THR A 261 -7.00 -4.81 -16.28
N HIS A 262 -6.43 -4.88 -17.47
CA HIS A 262 -6.67 -5.93 -18.47
C HIS A 262 -8.14 -6.07 -18.89
N THR A 263 -8.92 -4.99 -18.77
CA THR A 263 -10.31 -4.90 -19.22
C THR A 263 -10.57 -3.55 -19.90
N THR A 264 -11.41 -3.56 -20.92
CA THR A 264 -11.92 -2.34 -21.57
C THR A 264 -13.27 -1.90 -20.97
N LEU A 265 -13.61 -2.35 -19.76
CA LEU A 265 -14.85 -1.96 -19.09
C LEU A 265 -14.88 -0.44 -18.89
N SER A 266 -16.01 0.17 -19.27
CA SER A 266 -16.19 1.62 -19.17
C SER A 266 -16.19 2.09 -17.72
N GLN A 267 -15.58 3.25 -17.45
CA GLN A 267 -15.65 3.94 -16.16
C GLN A 267 -17.11 4.15 -15.66
N LYS A 268 -18.08 4.27 -16.58
CA LYS A 268 -19.50 4.43 -16.23
C LYS A 268 -20.13 3.16 -15.67
N GLN A 269 -19.51 2.00 -15.91
CA GLN A 269 -19.93 0.69 -15.44
C GLN A 269 -18.97 0.10 -14.39
N SER A 270 -17.90 0.82 -14.02
CA SER A 270 -16.92 0.38 -13.03
C SER A 270 -17.07 1.16 -11.71
N ALA A 271 -16.75 0.50 -10.60
CA ALA A 271 -16.71 1.01 -9.24
C ALA A 271 -15.59 2.03 -8.99
N ILE A 272 -14.73 2.35 -9.97
CA ILE A 272 -13.67 3.37 -9.84
C ILE A 272 -14.16 4.71 -9.26
N ALA A 273 -15.40 5.10 -9.55
CA ALA A 273 -16.06 6.19 -8.85
C ALA A 273 -17.10 5.62 -7.90
N THR A 274 -16.80 5.59 -6.60
CA THR A 274 -17.73 5.10 -5.57
C THR A 274 -19.06 5.86 -5.59
N LEU A 275 -18.99 7.20 -5.55
CA LEU A 275 -20.16 8.08 -5.65
C LEU A 275 -19.97 9.06 -6.80
N THR A 276 -21.00 9.18 -7.63
CA THR A 276 -21.06 10.20 -8.68
C THR A 276 -21.61 11.51 -8.13
N PHE A 277 -21.33 12.63 -8.82
CA PHE A 277 -21.82 13.94 -8.39
C PHE A 277 -23.37 14.01 -8.30
N PRO A 278 -24.16 13.47 -9.26
CA PRO A 278 -25.61 13.42 -9.12
C PRO A 278 -26.09 12.62 -7.90
N GLN A 279 -25.44 11.50 -7.58
CA GLN A 279 -25.76 10.71 -6.38
C GLN A 279 -25.45 11.48 -5.10
N LEU A 280 -24.34 12.22 -5.06
CA LEU A 280 -24.00 13.07 -3.92
C LEU A 280 -25.03 14.19 -3.73
N MET A 281 -25.47 14.84 -4.81
CA MET A 281 -26.53 15.85 -4.76
C MET A 281 -27.85 15.27 -4.31
N PHE A 282 -28.22 14.09 -4.80
CA PHE A 282 -29.42 13.39 -4.35
C PHE A 282 -29.39 13.08 -2.85
N LEU A 283 -28.27 12.54 -2.34
CA LEU A 283 -28.09 12.30 -0.91
C LEU A 283 -28.10 13.59 -0.09
N ALA A 284 -27.49 14.66 -0.59
CA ALA A 284 -27.52 15.97 0.07
C ALA A 284 -28.94 16.54 0.15
N VAL A 285 -29.73 16.43 -0.92
CA VAL A 285 -31.14 16.85 -0.93
C VAL A 285 -31.96 16.02 0.07
N ILE A 286 -31.80 14.69 0.08
CA ILE A 286 -32.47 13.83 1.08
C ILE A 286 -32.08 14.27 2.51
N PHE A 287 -30.80 14.51 2.75
CA PHE A 287 -30.32 14.96 4.06
C PHE A 287 -30.91 16.32 4.45
N ILE A 288 -30.97 17.28 3.53
CA ILE A 288 -31.58 18.60 3.77
C ILE A 288 -33.07 18.47 4.07
N ILE A 289 -33.82 17.67 3.30
CA ILE A 289 -35.25 17.41 3.53
C ILE A 289 -35.45 16.76 4.90
N PHE A 290 -34.64 15.78 5.24
CA PHE A 290 -34.70 15.09 6.54
C PHE A 290 -34.36 16.05 7.69
N ALA A 291 -33.31 16.86 7.56
CA ALA A 291 -32.93 17.86 8.56
C ALA A 291 -34.01 18.93 8.73
N ALA A 292 -34.60 19.42 7.64
CA ALA A 292 -35.73 20.35 7.68
C ALA A 292 -36.95 19.71 8.37
N GLY A 293 -37.27 18.46 8.04
CA GLY A 293 -38.36 17.72 8.70
C GLY A 293 -38.13 17.55 10.20
N LEU A 294 -36.90 17.26 10.64
CA LEU A 294 -36.55 17.20 12.07
C LEU A 294 -36.71 18.55 12.78
N LEU A 295 -36.43 19.67 12.10
CA LEU A 295 -36.55 21.01 12.68
C LEU A 295 -37.99 21.51 12.75
N PHE A 296 -38.80 21.27 11.70
CA PHE A 296 -40.15 21.84 11.59
C PHE A 296 -41.26 20.91 12.08
N ASN A 297 -41.14 19.59 11.88
CA ASN A 297 -42.15 18.61 12.30
C ASN A 297 -41.52 17.23 12.60
N PRO A 298 -40.77 17.12 13.71
CA PRO A 298 -40.02 15.90 14.03
C PRO A 298 -40.93 14.66 14.16
N LEU A 299 -42.11 14.81 14.78
CA LEU A 299 -43.04 13.69 14.97
C LEU A 299 -43.63 13.21 13.64
N GLY A 300 -44.03 14.13 12.76
CA GLY A 300 -44.54 13.79 11.42
C GLY A 300 -43.49 13.09 10.56
N LEU A 301 -42.24 13.58 10.58
CA LEU A 301 -41.13 12.95 9.87
C LEU A 301 -40.84 11.54 10.41
N LEU A 302 -40.83 11.36 11.73
CA LEU A 302 -40.61 10.05 12.36
C LEU A 302 -41.73 9.06 11.97
N LYS A 303 -43.00 9.47 12.01
CA LYS A 303 -44.14 8.66 11.55
C LYS A 303 -43.97 8.24 10.09
N LEU A 304 -43.63 9.17 9.20
CA LEU A 304 -43.41 8.89 7.79
C LEU A 304 -42.24 7.92 7.59
N THR A 305 -41.13 8.15 8.30
CA THR A 305 -39.92 7.31 8.22
C THR A 305 -40.22 5.87 8.66
N VAL A 306 -40.89 5.70 9.80
CA VAL A 306 -41.31 4.39 10.33
C VAL A 306 -42.32 3.72 9.39
N ALA A 307 -43.25 4.48 8.80
CA ALA A 307 -44.20 3.97 7.82
C ALA A 307 -43.52 3.42 6.56
N ILE A 308 -42.56 4.17 6.01
CA ILE A 308 -41.78 3.74 4.84
C ILE A 308 -40.98 2.49 5.18
N ILE A 309 -40.21 2.50 6.27
CA ILE A 309 -39.39 1.37 6.70
C ILE A 309 -40.27 0.13 6.89
N SER A 310 -41.34 0.23 7.68
CA SER A 310 -42.24 -0.90 7.96
C SER A 310 -42.88 -1.46 6.70
N SER A 311 -43.26 -0.60 5.75
CA SER A 311 -43.82 -1.02 4.46
C SER A 311 -42.79 -1.78 3.62
N VAL A 312 -41.54 -1.29 3.56
CA VAL A 312 -40.46 -1.98 2.83
C VAL A 312 -40.15 -3.34 3.43
N TYR A 313 -40.09 -3.46 4.77
CA TYR A 313 -39.92 -4.77 5.44
C TYR A 313 -41.07 -5.72 5.12
N PHE A 314 -42.31 -5.24 5.16
CA PHE A 314 -43.47 -6.07 4.87
C PHE A 314 -43.47 -6.57 3.42
N ILE A 315 -43.13 -5.70 2.47
CA ILE A 315 -42.94 -6.07 1.06
C ILE A 315 -41.82 -7.11 0.92
N ASP A 316 -40.70 -6.94 1.63
CA ASP A 316 -39.60 -7.91 1.63
C ASP A 316 -40.05 -9.28 2.19
N VAL A 317 -40.83 -9.32 3.28
CA VAL A 317 -41.38 -10.57 3.83
C VAL A 317 -42.26 -11.28 2.80
N ILE A 318 -43.18 -10.56 2.16
CA ILE A 318 -44.04 -11.11 1.09
C ILE A 318 -43.19 -11.60 -0.09
N PHE A 319 -42.19 -10.81 -0.50
CA PHE A 319 -41.31 -11.16 -1.61
C PHE A 319 -40.49 -12.42 -1.31
N ASN A 320 -39.93 -12.56 -0.11
CA ASN A 320 -39.18 -13.77 0.25
C ASN A 320 -40.09 -14.99 0.38
N LEU A 321 -41.35 -14.83 0.82
CA LEU A 321 -42.34 -15.90 0.80
C LEU A 321 -42.67 -16.34 -0.64
N PHE A 322 -42.85 -15.37 -1.53
CA PHE A 322 -43.02 -15.63 -2.96
C PHE A 322 -41.79 -16.37 -3.53
N LEU A 323 -40.57 -15.93 -3.23
CA LEU A 323 -39.34 -16.60 -3.67
C LEU A 323 -39.22 -18.02 -3.14
N LEU A 324 -39.54 -18.26 -1.86
CA LEU A 324 -39.55 -19.61 -1.30
C LEU A 324 -40.54 -20.51 -2.05
N SER A 325 -41.78 -20.03 -2.25
CA SER A 325 -42.82 -20.78 -2.96
C SER A 325 -42.38 -21.15 -4.38
N LYS A 326 -41.60 -20.28 -5.03
CA LYS A 326 -41.02 -20.55 -6.33
C LYS A 326 -39.88 -21.54 -6.23
N SER A 327 -38.95 -21.38 -5.29
CA SER A 327 -37.78 -22.24 -5.09
C SER A 327 -38.12 -23.70 -4.73
N LEU A 328 -39.28 -23.94 -4.13
CA LEU A 328 -39.74 -25.28 -3.78
C LEU A 328 -40.40 -26.03 -4.94
N LYS A 329 -40.59 -25.39 -6.10
CA LYS A 329 -41.08 -26.07 -7.30
C LYS A 329 -40.05 -27.07 -7.83
N LYS A 330 -40.54 -28.17 -8.38
CA LYS A 330 -39.73 -29.19 -9.05
C LYS A 330 -39.07 -28.58 -10.29
N ASP A 331 -37.82 -28.98 -10.59
CA ASP A 331 -37.08 -28.72 -11.85
C ASP A 331 -36.53 -27.30 -12.12
N ILE A 332 -36.23 -26.53 -11.07
CA ILE A 332 -35.58 -25.20 -11.24
C ILE A 332 -34.09 -25.31 -11.53
N GLU A 333 -33.41 -26.22 -10.84
CA GLU A 333 -31.97 -26.43 -11.00
C GLU A 333 -31.72 -27.33 -12.21
N ILE A 334 -30.69 -27.02 -13.00
CA ILE A 334 -30.27 -27.90 -14.10
C ILE A 334 -29.67 -29.16 -13.49
N LYS A 335 -30.37 -30.28 -13.64
CA LYS A 335 -29.92 -31.60 -13.21
C LYS A 335 -29.33 -32.36 -14.39
N ILE A 336 -28.18 -32.98 -14.14
CA ILE A 336 -27.50 -33.87 -15.08
C ILE A 336 -27.54 -35.27 -14.45
N SER A 337 -28.12 -36.22 -15.17
CA SER A 337 -28.22 -37.60 -14.68
C SER A 337 -26.88 -38.32 -14.81
N SER A 338 -26.69 -39.38 -14.03
CA SER A 338 -25.50 -40.24 -14.17
C SER A 338 -25.43 -40.92 -15.54
N ASP A 339 -26.57 -41.19 -16.19
CA ASP A 339 -26.60 -41.79 -17.52
C ASP A 339 -26.11 -40.81 -18.60
N GLU A 340 -26.48 -39.53 -18.49
CA GLU A 340 -25.99 -38.48 -19.38
C GLU A 340 -24.47 -38.28 -19.26
N LEU A 341 -23.93 -38.41 -18.04
CA LEU A 341 -22.48 -38.36 -17.82
C LEU A 341 -21.77 -39.56 -18.46
N ARG A 342 -22.35 -40.76 -18.37
CA ARG A 342 -21.77 -41.98 -18.98
C ARG A 342 -21.84 -41.98 -20.51
N GLN A 343 -22.85 -41.32 -21.09
CA GLN A 343 -23.03 -41.19 -22.53
C GLN A 343 -22.19 -40.06 -23.15
N LEU A 344 -21.50 -39.25 -22.34
CA LEU A 344 -20.67 -38.16 -22.82
C LEU A 344 -19.47 -38.72 -23.61
N ASP A 345 -19.38 -38.35 -24.89
CA ASP A 345 -18.22 -38.68 -25.72
C ASP A 345 -17.00 -37.86 -25.27
N VAL A 346 -16.11 -38.50 -24.53
CA VAL A 346 -14.89 -37.87 -24.00
C VAL A 346 -13.85 -37.52 -25.07
N THR A 347 -13.94 -38.10 -26.27
CA THR A 347 -12.94 -37.90 -27.34
C THR A 347 -13.05 -36.53 -28.00
N ASN A 348 -14.26 -35.97 -28.06
CA ASN A 348 -14.55 -34.70 -28.73
C ASN A 348 -14.79 -33.54 -27.74
N LEU A 349 -14.27 -33.65 -26.50
CA LEU A 349 -14.42 -32.59 -25.51
C LEU A 349 -13.54 -31.37 -25.84
N PRO A 350 -14.05 -30.14 -25.62
CA PRO A 350 -13.29 -28.93 -25.84
C PRO A 350 -12.24 -28.72 -24.75
N LEU A 351 -11.28 -27.82 -25.01
CA LEU A 351 -10.34 -27.41 -23.97
C LEU A 351 -11.07 -26.60 -22.89
N TYR A 352 -10.92 -27.00 -21.63
CA TYR A 352 -11.48 -26.30 -20.47
C TYR A 352 -10.37 -25.59 -19.70
N SER A 353 -10.53 -24.30 -19.42
CA SER A 353 -9.55 -23.54 -18.65
C SER A 353 -10.02 -23.23 -17.23
N ILE A 354 -9.14 -23.40 -16.25
CA ILE A 354 -9.34 -23.02 -14.85
C ILE A 354 -8.40 -21.86 -14.54
N LEU A 355 -8.96 -20.76 -14.06
CA LEU A 355 -8.21 -19.63 -13.53
C LEU A 355 -8.12 -19.74 -12.00
N CYS A 356 -6.90 -19.75 -11.47
CA CYS A 356 -6.67 -19.76 -10.02
C CYS A 356 -5.85 -18.54 -9.60
N PRO A 357 -6.48 -17.46 -9.11
CA PRO A 357 -5.80 -16.29 -8.59
C PRO A 357 -5.23 -16.55 -7.19
N LEU A 358 -3.89 -16.60 -7.07
CA LEU A 358 -3.19 -16.89 -5.83
C LEU A 358 -2.45 -15.65 -5.30
N TYR A 359 -2.60 -15.35 -4.01
CA TYR A 359 -1.84 -14.28 -3.36
C TYR A 359 -1.65 -14.52 -1.87
N ARG A 360 -0.43 -14.87 -1.45
CA ARG A 360 -0.01 -15.21 -0.09
C ARG A 360 -0.71 -16.46 0.45
N GLU A 361 -0.76 -17.51 -0.38
CA GLU A 361 -1.46 -18.77 -0.11
C GLU A 361 -0.56 -19.99 -0.36
N ALA A 362 0.74 -19.82 -0.18
CA ALA A 362 1.74 -20.85 -0.41
C ALA A 362 1.41 -22.20 0.28
N HIS A 363 0.81 -22.15 1.48
CA HIS A 363 0.46 -23.34 2.26
C HIS A 363 -0.72 -24.13 1.70
N LEU A 364 -1.61 -23.53 0.90
CA LEU A 364 -2.79 -24.20 0.34
C LEU A 364 -2.50 -24.94 -0.97
N ILE A 365 -1.40 -24.61 -1.66
CA ILE A 365 -1.08 -25.17 -2.98
C ILE A 365 -1.12 -26.71 -3.02
N PRO A 366 -0.55 -27.46 -2.05
CA PRO A 366 -0.58 -28.92 -2.12
C PRO A 366 -1.99 -29.50 -2.06
N GLN A 367 -2.83 -28.97 -1.18
CA GLN A 367 -4.25 -29.37 -1.08
C GLN A 367 -4.98 -29.02 -2.37
N PHE A 368 -4.75 -27.82 -2.91
CA PHE A 368 -5.39 -27.35 -4.11
C PHE A 368 -5.06 -28.21 -5.34
N VAL A 369 -3.78 -28.52 -5.56
CA VAL A 369 -3.34 -29.41 -6.66
C VAL A 369 -3.99 -30.78 -6.53
N LYS A 370 -4.11 -31.31 -5.30
CA LYS A 370 -4.80 -32.58 -5.05
C LYS A 370 -6.30 -32.49 -5.37
N SER A 371 -6.98 -31.41 -5.00
CA SER A 371 -8.40 -31.20 -5.33
C SER A 371 -8.63 -31.13 -6.84
N LEU A 372 -7.76 -30.42 -7.58
CA LEU A 372 -7.86 -30.32 -9.04
C LEU A 372 -7.56 -31.64 -9.77
N ASP A 373 -6.68 -32.47 -9.20
CA ASP A 373 -6.39 -33.79 -9.76
C ASP A 373 -7.60 -34.73 -9.71
N GLN A 374 -8.50 -34.53 -8.74
CA GLN A 374 -9.76 -35.27 -8.61
C GLN A 374 -10.84 -34.87 -9.61
N LEU A 375 -10.65 -33.83 -10.42
CA LEU A 375 -11.63 -33.44 -11.44
C LEU A 375 -11.68 -34.47 -12.58
N ASP A 376 -12.87 -34.99 -12.83
CA ASP A 376 -13.22 -35.90 -13.91
C ASP A 376 -13.33 -35.12 -15.23
N TRP A 377 -12.19 -34.76 -15.81
CA TRP A 377 -12.06 -34.19 -17.15
C TRP A 377 -10.75 -34.68 -17.78
N PRO A 378 -10.69 -35.01 -19.09
CA PRO A 378 -9.46 -35.46 -19.71
C PRO A 378 -8.34 -34.44 -19.49
N LYS A 379 -7.23 -34.87 -18.87
CA LYS A 379 -6.17 -33.95 -18.42
C LYS A 379 -5.45 -33.28 -19.60
N ASP A 380 -5.42 -33.91 -20.77
CA ASP A 380 -4.94 -33.34 -22.03
C ASP A 380 -5.87 -32.26 -22.62
N LYS A 381 -7.13 -32.24 -22.17
CA LYS A 381 -8.16 -31.22 -22.49
C LYS A 381 -8.43 -30.27 -21.33
N LEU A 382 -7.56 -30.27 -20.31
CA LEU A 382 -7.63 -29.37 -19.17
C LEU A 382 -6.45 -28.40 -19.20
N GLU A 383 -6.72 -27.12 -18.94
CA GLU A 383 -5.68 -26.11 -18.74
C GLU A 383 -5.93 -25.42 -17.40
N VAL A 384 -5.02 -25.56 -16.43
CA VAL A 384 -5.07 -24.80 -15.18
C VAL A 384 -3.98 -23.75 -15.19
N VAL A 385 -4.38 -22.50 -14.93
CA VAL A 385 -3.45 -21.37 -14.86
C VAL A 385 -3.45 -20.81 -13.45
N LEU A 386 -2.35 -21.02 -12.73
CA LEU A 386 -2.07 -20.42 -11.44
C LEU A 386 -1.57 -18.99 -11.67
N LEU A 387 -2.39 -18.00 -11.33
CA LEU A 387 -2.11 -16.58 -11.51
C LEU A 387 -1.45 -16.03 -10.25
N LEU A 388 -0.15 -15.78 -10.31
CA LEU A 388 0.69 -15.38 -9.18
C LEU A 388 1.00 -13.89 -9.26
N GLU A 389 0.68 -13.11 -8.22
CA GLU A 389 1.07 -11.69 -8.18
C GLU A 389 2.60 -11.55 -8.10
N ALA A 390 3.18 -10.65 -8.90
CA ALA A 390 4.64 -10.49 -9.02
C ALA A 390 5.35 -10.15 -7.70
N ASP A 391 4.66 -9.56 -6.71
CA ASP A 391 5.24 -9.22 -5.40
C ASP A 391 5.06 -10.30 -4.32
N ASP A 392 4.62 -11.50 -4.71
CA ASP A 392 4.41 -12.64 -3.80
C ASP A 392 5.45 -13.75 -4.00
N SER A 393 6.69 -13.45 -3.66
CA SER A 393 7.83 -14.37 -3.81
C SER A 393 7.61 -15.72 -3.11
N GLU A 394 6.97 -15.73 -1.94
CA GLU A 394 6.73 -16.96 -1.17
C GLU A 394 5.89 -17.98 -1.95
N THR A 395 4.76 -17.55 -2.51
CA THR A 395 3.89 -18.43 -3.30
C THR A 395 4.58 -18.83 -4.61
N ILE A 396 5.28 -17.90 -5.26
CA ILE A 396 6.05 -18.18 -6.49
C ILE A 396 7.12 -19.25 -6.24
N ASP A 397 7.90 -19.11 -5.17
CA ASP A 397 8.95 -20.06 -4.82
C ASP A 397 8.36 -21.42 -4.45
N LYS A 398 7.23 -21.44 -3.73
CA LYS A 398 6.54 -22.69 -3.40
C LYS A 398 6.02 -23.41 -4.63
N VAL A 399 5.43 -22.69 -5.59
CA VAL A 399 4.99 -23.28 -6.87
C VAL A 399 6.18 -23.83 -7.66
N ARG A 400 7.32 -23.13 -7.68
CA ARG A 400 8.56 -23.60 -8.35
C ARG A 400 9.15 -24.87 -7.73
N GLN A 401 8.96 -25.09 -6.44
CA GLN A 401 9.44 -26.27 -5.73
C GLN A 401 8.57 -27.52 -5.96
N ILE A 402 7.30 -27.34 -6.31
CA ILE A 402 6.36 -28.45 -6.51
C ILE A 402 6.41 -28.90 -7.97
N LYS A 403 6.50 -30.21 -8.20
CA LYS A 403 6.35 -30.79 -9.55
C LYS A 403 4.88 -30.72 -9.96
N LEU A 404 4.53 -29.68 -10.73
CA LEU A 404 3.18 -29.51 -11.25
C LEU A 404 2.87 -30.54 -12.37
N PRO A 405 1.64 -31.08 -12.42
CA PRO A 405 1.18 -31.85 -13.57
C PRO A 405 1.23 -31.02 -14.87
N GLY A 406 1.41 -31.66 -16.03
CA GLY A 406 1.60 -30.97 -17.32
C GLY A 406 0.41 -30.11 -17.79
N TYR A 407 -0.78 -30.33 -17.25
CA TYR A 407 -1.98 -29.54 -17.50
C TYR A 407 -2.09 -28.28 -16.60
N ILE A 408 -1.19 -28.13 -15.62
CA ILE A 408 -1.11 -26.97 -14.72
C ILE A 408 0.14 -26.15 -15.05
N ARG A 409 -0.05 -24.85 -15.28
CA ARG A 409 1.04 -23.88 -15.44
C ARG A 409 0.86 -22.68 -14.52
N SER A 410 1.97 -22.02 -14.20
CA SER A 410 1.98 -20.79 -13.41
C SER A 410 2.32 -19.58 -14.26
N GLU A 411 1.60 -18.49 -14.05
CA GLU A 411 1.77 -17.23 -14.76
C GLU A 411 1.94 -16.09 -13.76
N ILE A 412 2.99 -15.29 -13.95
CA ILE A 412 3.24 -14.13 -13.09
C ILE A 412 2.44 -12.95 -13.65
N VAL A 413 1.46 -12.51 -12.87
CA VAL A 413 0.64 -11.33 -13.19
C VAL A 413 1.51 -10.08 -13.04
N PRO A 414 1.64 -9.25 -14.08
CA PRO A 414 2.43 -8.02 -14.03
C PRO A 414 2.01 -7.12 -12.86
N GLU A 415 2.99 -6.42 -12.27
CA GLU A 415 2.71 -5.49 -11.20
C GLU A 415 1.90 -4.29 -11.72
N SER A 416 0.68 -4.16 -11.23
CA SER A 416 -0.18 -3.01 -11.51
C SER A 416 -1.22 -2.78 -10.38
N GLU A 417 -1.73 -1.55 -10.29
CA GLU A 417 -2.90 -1.24 -9.47
C GLU A 417 -4.20 -1.40 -10.30
N PRO A 418 -5.34 -1.74 -9.69
CA PRO A 418 -5.50 -2.21 -8.31
C PRO A 418 -5.07 -3.68 -8.17
N LYS A 419 -4.44 -4.03 -7.04
CA LYS A 419 -4.05 -5.41 -6.73
C LYS A 419 -5.26 -6.18 -6.18
N THR A 420 -6.04 -6.79 -7.08
CA THR A 420 -7.31 -7.47 -6.77
C THR A 420 -7.43 -8.78 -7.56
N LYS A 421 -8.16 -9.76 -6.99
CA LYS A 421 -8.57 -11.01 -7.66
C LYS A 421 -9.11 -10.78 -9.10
N PRO A 422 -10.07 -9.87 -9.34
CA PRO A 422 -10.59 -9.62 -10.69
C PRO A 422 -9.53 -9.14 -11.69
N LYS A 423 -8.50 -8.37 -11.26
CA LYS A 423 -7.40 -7.97 -12.13
C LYS A 423 -6.59 -9.17 -12.60
N ALA A 424 -6.24 -10.08 -11.69
CA ALA A 424 -5.54 -11.31 -12.01
C ALA A 424 -6.37 -12.18 -12.97
N CYS A 425 -7.67 -12.36 -12.68
CA CYS A 425 -8.57 -13.11 -13.56
C CYS A 425 -8.71 -12.47 -14.95
N ASN A 426 -8.77 -11.14 -15.05
CA ASN A 426 -8.77 -10.43 -16.33
C ASN A 426 -7.48 -10.68 -17.12
N TYR A 427 -6.32 -10.68 -16.47
CA TYR A 427 -5.04 -11.04 -17.10
C TYR A 427 -5.10 -12.49 -17.62
N GLY A 428 -5.50 -13.43 -16.77
CA GLY A 428 -5.66 -14.85 -17.10
C GLY A 428 -6.58 -15.09 -18.29
N LEU A 429 -7.76 -14.47 -18.31
CA LEU A 429 -8.76 -14.62 -19.38
C LEU A 429 -8.20 -14.26 -20.78
N ASN A 430 -7.24 -13.34 -20.85
CA ASN A 430 -6.62 -12.94 -22.12
C ASN A 430 -5.54 -13.93 -22.60
N ILE A 431 -5.02 -14.81 -21.73
CA ILE A 431 -3.90 -15.71 -22.05
C ILE A 431 -4.29 -17.21 -22.06
N ILE A 432 -5.46 -17.56 -21.53
CA ILE A 432 -5.98 -18.93 -21.61
C ILE A 432 -6.42 -19.30 -23.02
N ARG A 433 -6.54 -20.60 -23.29
CA ARG A 433 -6.92 -21.15 -24.60
C ARG A 433 -8.27 -21.85 -24.60
N GLY A 434 -8.77 -22.26 -23.44
CA GLY A 434 -10.02 -23.01 -23.31
C GLY A 434 -11.24 -22.26 -23.85
N GLU A 435 -12.17 -23.04 -24.40
CA GLU A 435 -13.48 -22.55 -24.85
C GLU A 435 -14.37 -22.21 -23.65
N TYR A 436 -14.25 -23.01 -22.58
CA TYR A 436 -14.94 -22.81 -21.32
C TYR A 436 -13.95 -22.36 -20.25
N VAL A 437 -14.42 -21.53 -19.33
CA VAL A 437 -13.61 -21.00 -18.23
C VAL A 437 -14.36 -21.06 -16.90
N VAL A 438 -13.64 -21.43 -15.85
CA VAL A 438 -14.11 -21.36 -14.45
C VAL A 438 -13.02 -20.75 -13.56
N ILE A 439 -13.44 -20.12 -12.47
CA ILE A 439 -12.55 -19.65 -11.41
C ILE A 439 -12.69 -20.58 -10.20
N TYR A 440 -11.56 -21.02 -9.65
CA TYR A 440 -11.46 -21.66 -8.34
C TYR A 440 -10.49 -20.92 -7.44
N ASP A 441 -10.89 -20.73 -6.17
CA ASP A 441 -10.02 -20.27 -5.10
C ASP A 441 -9.18 -21.44 -4.54
N ALA A 442 -8.09 -21.12 -3.84
CA ALA A 442 -7.07 -22.12 -3.47
C ALA A 442 -7.59 -23.16 -2.46
N GLU A 443 -8.59 -22.80 -1.65
CA GLU A 443 -9.23 -23.64 -0.65
C GLU A 443 -10.37 -24.51 -1.21
N ASP A 444 -10.77 -24.29 -2.46
CA ASP A 444 -11.96 -24.93 -3.02
C ASP A 444 -11.76 -26.42 -3.26
N ILE A 445 -12.83 -27.18 -2.97
CA ILE A 445 -12.95 -28.59 -3.30
C ILE A 445 -14.20 -28.75 -4.18
N PRO A 446 -14.08 -28.60 -5.50
CA PRO A 446 -15.20 -28.78 -6.42
C PRO A 446 -15.63 -30.25 -6.49
N ASP A 447 -16.92 -30.49 -6.75
CA ASP A 447 -17.42 -31.81 -7.16
C ASP A 447 -16.56 -32.37 -8.32
N PRO A 448 -16.02 -33.60 -8.21
CA PRO A 448 -15.22 -34.24 -9.26
C PRO A 448 -15.82 -34.12 -10.66
N GLN A 449 -17.14 -34.25 -10.78
CA GLN A 449 -17.86 -34.24 -12.05
C GLN A 449 -18.31 -32.85 -12.51
N GLN A 450 -17.91 -31.78 -11.79
CA GLN A 450 -18.43 -30.43 -11.99
C GLN A 450 -18.22 -29.90 -13.41
N LEU A 451 -17.05 -30.14 -14.02
CA LEU A 451 -16.74 -29.67 -15.39
C LEU A 451 -17.64 -30.34 -16.43
N MET A 452 -17.84 -31.66 -16.34
CA MET A 452 -18.75 -32.41 -17.21
C MET A 452 -20.20 -31.94 -17.04
N LYS A 453 -20.64 -31.77 -15.78
CA LYS A 453 -21.98 -31.26 -15.46
C LYS A 453 -22.20 -29.84 -16.00
N ALA A 454 -21.20 -28.97 -15.93
CA ALA A 454 -21.28 -27.63 -16.48
C ALA A 454 -21.32 -27.65 -18.02
N TYR A 455 -20.50 -28.48 -18.67
CA TYR A 455 -20.51 -28.64 -20.13
C TYR A 455 -21.88 -29.11 -20.64
N LEU A 456 -22.42 -30.20 -20.08
CA LEU A 456 -23.76 -30.69 -20.40
C LEU A 456 -24.85 -29.70 -20.00
N GLY A 457 -24.67 -28.98 -18.89
CA GLY A 457 -25.56 -27.92 -18.46
C GLY A 457 -25.68 -26.80 -19.48
N PHE A 458 -24.58 -26.43 -20.14
CA PHE A 458 -24.58 -25.43 -21.21
C PHE A 458 -25.25 -25.93 -22.48
N ALA A 459 -25.19 -27.24 -22.75
CA ALA A 459 -25.89 -27.86 -23.86
C ALA A 459 -27.41 -27.94 -23.63
N LYS A 460 -27.83 -28.22 -22.38
CA LYS A 460 -29.24 -28.21 -21.97
C LYS A 460 -29.82 -26.80 -21.85
N ALA A 461 -29.00 -25.84 -21.44
CA ALA A 461 -29.43 -24.46 -21.25
C ALA A 461 -29.56 -23.74 -22.60
N GLY A 462 -30.58 -22.90 -22.75
CA GLY A 462 -30.74 -22.09 -23.96
C GLY A 462 -29.59 -21.08 -24.15
N PRO A 463 -29.45 -20.49 -25.36
CA PRO A 463 -28.33 -19.60 -25.72
C PRO A 463 -28.27 -18.31 -24.89
N ARG A 464 -29.35 -17.96 -24.18
CA ARG A 464 -29.37 -16.83 -23.25
C ARG A 464 -28.62 -17.12 -21.94
N VAL A 465 -28.35 -18.38 -21.61
CA VAL A 465 -27.60 -18.77 -20.41
C VAL A 465 -26.12 -18.77 -20.74
N ILE A 466 -25.41 -17.76 -20.24
CA ILE A 466 -23.97 -17.60 -20.49
C ILE A 466 -23.12 -17.85 -19.23
N CYS A 467 -23.77 -18.00 -18.08
CA CYS A 467 -23.15 -18.34 -16.81
C CYS A 467 -23.89 -19.52 -16.15
N LEU A 468 -23.14 -20.57 -15.80
CA LEU A 468 -23.61 -21.62 -14.91
C LEU A 468 -22.92 -21.49 -13.56
N GLN A 469 -23.68 -21.30 -12.50
CA GLN A 469 -23.18 -21.17 -11.14
C GLN A 469 -23.38 -22.48 -10.40
N ALA A 470 -22.29 -23.08 -9.91
CA ALA A 470 -22.39 -24.21 -8.98
C ALA A 470 -22.82 -23.70 -7.60
N LYS A 471 -23.43 -24.57 -6.79
CA LYS A 471 -23.79 -24.25 -5.41
C LYS A 471 -22.54 -24.27 -4.53
N LEU A 472 -22.50 -23.46 -3.47
CA LEU A 472 -21.38 -23.43 -2.53
C LEU A 472 -21.84 -23.88 -1.15
N ASN A 473 -21.02 -24.67 -0.47
CA ASN A 473 -21.25 -25.08 0.92
C ASN A 473 -19.90 -25.30 1.63
N TYR A 474 -19.90 -25.62 2.92
CA TYR A 474 -18.68 -25.73 3.71
C TYR A 474 -18.37 -27.15 4.16
N TYR A 475 -17.09 -27.55 4.13
CA TYR A 475 -16.65 -28.88 4.58
C TYR A 475 -16.39 -28.98 6.09
N ASN A 476 -16.30 -27.85 6.80
CA ASN A 476 -16.05 -27.79 8.26
C ASN A 476 -17.23 -27.24 9.09
N PRO A 477 -18.50 -27.63 8.83
CA PRO A 477 -19.67 -27.03 9.49
C PRO A 477 -19.66 -27.25 11.02
N ASN A 478 -19.06 -28.34 11.48
CA ASN A 478 -19.07 -28.75 12.89
C ASN A 478 -17.95 -28.15 13.75
N GLN A 479 -17.05 -27.33 13.18
CA GLN A 479 -15.87 -26.84 13.90
C GLN A 479 -16.22 -25.95 15.12
N ASN A 480 -17.13 -25.00 14.99
CA ASN A 480 -17.63 -24.20 16.12
C ASN A 480 -19.02 -23.61 15.83
N LEU A 481 -19.57 -22.81 16.76
CA LEU A 481 -20.90 -22.23 16.58
C LEU A 481 -20.98 -21.30 15.37
N LEU A 482 -19.91 -20.54 15.10
CA LEU A 482 -19.86 -19.62 13.97
C LEU A 482 -19.90 -20.38 12.63
N THR A 483 -19.12 -21.46 12.49
CA THR A 483 -19.14 -22.28 11.26
C THR A 483 -20.51 -22.91 11.03
N ARG A 484 -21.22 -23.32 12.09
CA ARG A 484 -22.59 -23.86 11.99
C ARG A 484 -23.57 -22.82 11.42
N LEU A 485 -23.60 -21.63 12.01
CA LEU A 485 -24.49 -20.54 11.60
C LEU A 485 -24.15 -20.05 10.18
N PHE A 486 -22.86 -20.00 9.86
CA PHE A 486 -22.40 -19.59 8.53
C PHE A 486 -22.79 -20.61 7.45
N THR A 487 -22.68 -21.91 7.76
CA THR A 487 -23.15 -23.00 6.87
C THR A 487 -24.65 -22.92 6.62
N ALA A 488 -25.43 -22.64 7.66
CA ALA A 488 -26.88 -22.49 7.53
C ALA A 488 -27.25 -21.31 6.61
N GLU A 489 -26.52 -20.20 6.68
CA GLU A 489 -26.71 -19.04 5.79
C GLU A 489 -26.34 -19.35 4.34
N TYR A 490 -25.23 -20.05 4.11
CA TYR A 490 -24.82 -20.47 2.77
C TYR A 490 -25.85 -21.41 2.13
N SER A 491 -26.35 -22.37 2.91
CA SER A 491 -27.42 -23.28 2.45
C SER A 491 -28.67 -22.48 2.08
N LEU A 492 -29.09 -21.51 2.91
CA LEU A 492 -30.23 -20.63 2.56
C LEU A 492 -29.98 -19.88 1.25
N TRP A 493 -28.79 -19.30 1.09
CA TRP A 493 -28.47 -18.49 -0.08
C TRP A 493 -28.42 -19.33 -1.36
N PHE A 494 -27.61 -20.39 -1.42
CA PHE A 494 -27.37 -21.17 -2.64
C PHE A 494 -28.48 -22.18 -2.95
N ASP A 495 -29.18 -22.72 -1.96
CA ASP A 495 -30.17 -23.77 -2.19
C ASP A 495 -31.61 -23.27 -2.25
N ILE A 496 -31.89 -22.07 -1.75
CA ILE A 496 -33.25 -21.51 -1.72
C ILE A 496 -33.30 -20.16 -2.45
N ILE A 497 -32.46 -19.19 -2.06
CA ILE A 497 -32.56 -17.84 -2.63
C ILE A 497 -32.15 -17.82 -4.11
N LEU A 498 -30.97 -18.31 -4.47
CA LEU A 498 -30.51 -18.24 -5.87
C LEU A 498 -31.41 -19.01 -6.86
N PRO A 499 -31.87 -20.25 -6.57
CA PRO A 499 -32.85 -20.94 -7.41
C PRO A 499 -34.18 -20.19 -7.48
N GLY A 500 -34.65 -19.62 -6.37
CA GLY A 500 -35.82 -18.75 -6.35
C GLY A 500 -35.68 -17.56 -7.31
N LEU A 501 -34.52 -16.89 -7.31
CA LEU A 501 -34.22 -15.78 -8.23
C LEU A 501 -34.15 -16.23 -9.69
N GLN A 502 -33.55 -17.40 -9.95
CA GLN A 502 -33.50 -17.97 -11.29
C GLN A 502 -34.91 -18.21 -11.85
N SER A 503 -35.83 -18.73 -11.03
CA SER A 503 -37.20 -19.07 -11.47
C SER A 503 -38.04 -17.86 -11.92
N ILE A 504 -37.63 -16.65 -11.53
CA ILE A 504 -38.26 -15.38 -11.92
C ILE A 504 -37.40 -14.60 -12.92
N GLU A 505 -36.36 -15.23 -13.47
CA GLU A 505 -35.51 -14.71 -14.54
C GLU A 505 -34.84 -13.36 -14.24
N THR A 506 -34.52 -13.09 -12.98
CA THR A 506 -33.94 -11.81 -12.53
C THR A 506 -32.41 -11.86 -12.39
N SER A 507 -31.80 -10.72 -12.04
CA SER A 507 -30.37 -10.65 -11.74
C SER A 507 -29.98 -11.58 -10.58
N ILE A 508 -29.05 -12.50 -10.84
CA ILE A 508 -28.49 -13.40 -9.83
C ILE A 508 -27.15 -12.82 -9.37
N PRO A 509 -26.98 -12.47 -8.08
CA PRO A 509 -25.68 -12.12 -7.54
C PRO A 509 -24.83 -13.39 -7.49
N LEU A 510 -23.82 -13.47 -8.35
CA LEU A 510 -22.97 -14.66 -8.48
C LEU A 510 -22.14 -14.89 -7.20
N GLY A 511 -21.82 -16.15 -6.95
CA GLY A 511 -20.86 -16.57 -5.91
C GLY A 511 -19.41 -16.25 -6.31
N GLY A 512 -18.48 -16.37 -5.36
CA GLY A 512 -17.07 -16.01 -5.58
C GLY A 512 -16.27 -17.00 -6.44
N THR A 513 -16.79 -18.20 -6.62
CA THR A 513 -16.12 -19.33 -7.27
C THR A 513 -17.13 -20.19 -8.03
N SER A 514 -16.62 -21.11 -8.86
CA SER A 514 -17.44 -22.10 -9.57
C SER A 514 -18.49 -21.47 -10.49
N ASN A 515 -18.13 -20.32 -11.04
CA ASN A 515 -18.84 -19.66 -12.13
C ASN A 515 -18.26 -20.15 -13.45
N HIS A 516 -19.02 -20.95 -14.18
CA HIS A 516 -18.62 -21.47 -15.49
C HIS A 516 -19.16 -20.54 -16.57
N PHE A 517 -18.31 -20.20 -17.54
CA PHE A 517 -18.65 -19.37 -18.69
C PHE A 517 -18.13 -20.00 -19.98
N ARG A 518 -18.78 -19.69 -21.10
CA ARG A 518 -18.09 -19.71 -22.39
C ARG A 518 -17.17 -18.50 -22.42
N ARG A 519 -15.89 -18.70 -22.76
CA ARG A 519 -14.86 -17.65 -22.75
C ARG A 519 -15.27 -16.43 -23.57
N GLN A 520 -15.86 -16.65 -24.75
CA GLN A 520 -16.26 -15.56 -25.64
C GLN A 520 -17.37 -14.68 -25.04
N ASP A 521 -18.33 -15.29 -24.32
CA ASP A 521 -19.41 -14.54 -23.66
C ASP A 521 -18.86 -13.63 -22.55
N LEU A 522 -17.89 -14.13 -21.79
CA LEU A 522 -17.24 -13.36 -20.73
C LEU A 522 -16.37 -12.21 -21.28
N LEU A 523 -15.68 -12.43 -22.41
CA LEU A 523 -14.98 -11.36 -23.14
C LEU A 523 -15.96 -10.30 -23.68
N ASN A 524 -17.13 -10.73 -24.18
CA ASN A 524 -18.20 -9.82 -24.63
C ASN A 524 -18.80 -8.99 -23.48
N LEU A 525 -18.80 -9.53 -22.26
CA LEU A 525 -19.17 -8.81 -21.04
C LEU A 525 -18.09 -7.85 -20.53
N LYS A 526 -16.89 -7.85 -21.15
CA LYS A 526 -15.71 -7.10 -20.70
C LYS A 526 -15.17 -7.58 -19.34
N ALA A 527 -15.32 -8.88 -19.08
CA ALA A 527 -14.78 -9.58 -17.91
C ALA A 527 -15.21 -8.95 -16.56
N TRP A 528 -14.36 -9.00 -15.53
CA TRP A 528 -14.65 -8.53 -14.18
C TRP A 528 -14.26 -7.07 -13.96
N ASP A 529 -14.99 -6.37 -13.08
CA ASP A 529 -14.62 -5.02 -12.67
C ASP A 529 -13.49 -5.07 -11.62
N PRO A 530 -12.27 -4.61 -11.94
CA PRO A 530 -11.11 -4.68 -11.04
C PRO A 530 -11.23 -3.79 -9.80
N PHE A 531 -12.15 -2.81 -9.79
CA PHE A 531 -12.36 -1.88 -8.67
C PHE A 531 -13.50 -2.31 -7.73
N ASN A 532 -14.24 -3.36 -8.07
CA ASN A 532 -15.31 -3.89 -7.24
C ASN A 532 -14.77 -5.06 -6.40
N VAL A 533 -14.96 -5.03 -5.08
CA VAL A 533 -14.47 -6.13 -4.20
C VAL A 533 -15.41 -7.33 -4.13
N THR A 534 -16.56 -7.24 -4.80
CA THR A 534 -17.47 -8.35 -5.12
C THR A 534 -17.81 -8.28 -6.61
N GLU A 535 -16.78 -8.51 -7.42
CA GLU A 535 -16.82 -8.51 -8.87
C GLU A 535 -17.88 -9.46 -9.45
N ASP A 536 -18.16 -10.57 -8.76
CA ASP A 536 -19.08 -11.60 -9.22
C ASP A 536 -20.53 -11.10 -9.13
N CYS A 537 -20.88 -10.39 -8.04
CA CYS A 537 -22.17 -9.73 -7.90
C CYS A 537 -22.38 -8.68 -9.01
N ASP A 538 -21.36 -7.87 -9.32
CA ASP A 538 -21.42 -6.90 -10.42
C ASP A 538 -21.57 -7.58 -11.78
N LEU A 539 -20.80 -8.65 -12.02
CA LEU A 539 -20.88 -9.41 -13.27
C LEU A 539 -22.28 -10.01 -13.48
N GLY A 540 -22.89 -10.58 -12.43
CA GLY A 540 -24.25 -11.10 -12.47
C GLY A 540 -25.30 -10.05 -12.85
N VAL A 541 -25.15 -8.82 -12.35
CA VAL A 541 -26.05 -7.70 -12.69
C VAL A 541 -25.79 -7.18 -14.10
N ARG A 542 -24.52 -7.08 -14.54
CA ARG A 542 -24.18 -6.69 -15.92
C ARG A 542 -24.68 -7.70 -16.95
N LEU A 543 -24.58 -8.98 -16.63
CA LEU A 543 -25.10 -10.08 -17.44
C LEU A 543 -26.61 -9.91 -17.64
N PHE A 544 -27.36 -9.72 -16.56
CA PHE A 544 -28.81 -9.47 -16.62
C PHE A 544 -29.16 -8.21 -17.42
N LYS A 545 -28.43 -7.11 -17.20
CA LYS A 545 -28.64 -5.85 -17.94
C LYS A 545 -28.44 -5.98 -19.45
N LYS A 546 -27.62 -6.93 -19.90
CA LYS A 546 -27.45 -7.25 -21.33
C LYS A 546 -28.49 -8.25 -21.88
N GLY A 547 -29.47 -8.67 -21.08
CA GLY A 547 -30.52 -9.60 -21.49
C GLY A 547 -30.14 -11.08 -21.40
N PHE A 548 -29.00 -11.40 -20.79
CA PHE A 548 -28.57 -12.77 -20.55
C PHE A 548 -29.08 -13.31 -19.21
N LYS A 549 -28.93 -14.62 -19.00
CA LYS A 549 -29.37 -15.35 -17.81
C LYS A 549 -28.22 -16.13 -17.17
N THR A 550 -28.34 -16.32 -15.86
CA THR A 550 -27.53 -17.26 -15.08
C THR A 550 -28.42 -18.43 -14.69
N ALA A 551 -27.88 -19.65 -14.73
CA ALA A 551 -28.57 -20.82 -14.21
C ALA A 551 -27.73 -21.54 -13.14
N ILE A 552 -28.41 -22.03 -12.12
CA ILE A 552 -27.87 -22.88 -11.06
C ILE A 552 -27.99 -24.33 -11.52
N PHE A 553 -26.92 -25.09 -11.37
CA PHE A 553 -26.90 -26.52 -11.72
C PHE A 553 -26.54 -27.38 -10.51
N ASP A 554 -26.89 -28.66 -10.58
CA ASP A 554 -26.77 -29.60 -9.45
C ASP A 554 -25.33 -30.11 -9.26
N SER A 555 -24.46 -29.20 -8.85
CA SER A 555 -23.08 -29.42 -8.45
C SER A 555 -22.77 -28.54 -7.24
N THR A 556 -21.94 -29.02 -6.33
CA THR A 556 -21.54 -28.27 -5.13
C THR A 556 -20.02 -28.18 -5.04
N THR A 557 -19.50 -26.98 -4.77
CA THR A 557 -18.11 -26.76 -4.38
C THR A 557 -18.05 -26.56 -2.87
N MET A 558 -17.14 -27.27 -2.21
CA MET A 558 -16.95 -27.20 -0.78
C MET A 558 -15.82 -26.22 -0.44
N GLU A 559 -16.13 -25.23 0.39
CA GLU A 559 -15.21 -24.18 0.87
C GLU A 559 -14.90 -24.38 2.37
N GLU A 560 -13.97 -23.57 2.89
CA GLU A 560 -13.73 -23.46 4.33
C GLU A 560 -14.63 -22.39 4.98
N ALA A 561 -15.49 -22.78 5.92
CA ALA A 561 -16.18 -21.84 6.79
C ALA A 561 -15.18 -21.16 7.72
N ASN A 562 -15.26 -19.84 7.81
CA ASN A 562 -14.38 -19.08 8.68
C ASN A 562 -14.68 -19.35 10.16
N SER A 563 -13.78 -20.07 10.83
CA SER A 563 -13.94 -20.43 12.23
C SER A 563 -13.52 -19.34 13.21
N ASN A 564 -12.83 -18.28 12.75
CA ASN A 564 -12.38 -17.17 13.59
C ASN A 564 -13.27 -15.94 13.43
N ALA A 565 -13.90 -15.47 14.50
CA ALA A 565 -14.82 -14.34 14.47
C ALA A 565 -14.22 -13.03 13.91
N LYS A 566 -12.94 -12.74 14.17
CA LYS A 566 -12.28 -11.52 13.64
C LYS A 566 -12.02 -11.63 12.14
N ASN A 567 -11.61 -12.82 11.67
CA ASN A 567 -11.38 -13.08 10.25
C ASN A 567 -12.72 -13.10 9.50
N TRP A 568 -13.77 -13.69 10.09
CA TRP A 568 -15.13 -13.66 9.56
C TRP A 568 -15.66 -12.23 9.43
N LEU A 569 -15.45 -11.38 10.44
CA LEU A 569 -15.86 -9.97 10.42
C LEU A 569 -15.23 -9.20 9.24
N ARG A 570 -13.93 -9.44 8.98
CA ARG A 570 -13.23 -8.86 7.82
C ARG A 570 -13.84 -9.35 6.51
N GLN A 571 -13.98 -10.67 6.35
CA GLN A 571 -14.59 -11.29 5.16
C GLN A 571 -16.00 -10.76 4.90
N ARG A 572 -16.84 -10.71 5.93
CA ARG A 572 -18.22 -10.19 5.83
C ARG A 572 -18.25 -8.70 5.49
N SER A 573 -17.38 -7.89 6.10
CA SER A 573 -17.29 -6.46 5.79
C SER A 573 -16.88 -6.20 4.34
N ARG A 574 -15.98 -7.03 3.77
CA ARG A 574 -15.60 -6.99 2.36
C ARG A 574 -16.80 -7.26 1.45
N TRP A 575 -17.58 -8.30 1.73
CA TRP A 575 -18.77 -8.61 0.93
C TRP A 575 -19.78 -7.47 0.97
N ILE A 576 -20.16 -7.00 2.15
CA ILE A 576 -21.12 -5.89 2.29
C ILE A 576 -20.63 -4.64 1.55
N LYS A 577 -19.33 -4.31 1.65
CA LYS A 577 -18.74 -3.20 0.90
C LYS A 577 -18.89 -3.37 -0.61
N GLY A 578 -18.60 -4.53 -1.16
CA GLY A 578 -18.73 -4.78 -2.60
C GLY A 578 -20.19 -4.75 -3.06
N TYR A 579 -21.12 -5.25 -2.25
CA TYR A 579 -22.56 -5.11 -2.52
C TYR A 579 -22.99 -3.64 -2.56
N ILE A 580 -22.49 -2.80 -1.64
CA ILE A 580 -22.70 -1.34 -1.69
C ILE A 580 -22.11 -0.74 -2.97
N GLN A 581 -20.88 -1.11 -3.35
CA GLN A 581 -20.25 -0.63 -4.59
C GLN A 581 -21.09 -1.00 -5.82
N THR A 582 -21.52 -2.27 -5.91
CA THR A 582 -22.34 -2.80 -7.01
C THR A 582 -23.67 -2.05 -7.10
N TYR A 583 -24.34 -1.84 -5.96
CA TYR A 583 -25.56 -1.04 -5.89
C TYR A 583 -25.35 0.39 -6.40
N LEU A 584 -24.32 1.08 -5.91
CA LEU A 584 -24.02 2.45 -6.31
C LEU A 584 -23.65 2.58 -7.79
N VAL A 585 -22.94 1.60 -8.37
CA VAL A 585 -22.60 1.59 -9.80
C VAL A 585 -23.86 1.45 -10.65
N HIS A 586 -24.75 0.53 -10.31
CA HIS A 586 -25.95 0.28 -11.11
C HIS A 586 -27.07 1.29 -10.86
N MET A 587 -27.05 2.01 -9.73
CA MET A 587 -27.97 3.10 -9.39
C MET A 587 -27.45 4.50 -9.77
N ARG A 588 -26.53 4.60 -10.73
CA ARG A 588 -26.12 5.90 -11.30
C ARG A 588 -27.24 6.57 -12.11
N HIS A 589 -28.11 5.76 -12.72
CA HIS A 589 -29.26 6.21 -13.50
C HIS A 589 -30.52 5.38 -13.15
N PRO A 590 -31.10 5.57 -11.94
CA PRO A 590 -32.15 4.69 -11.42
C PRO A 590 -33.43 4.71 -12.28
N PHE A 591 -33.83 5.88 -12.80
CA PHE A 591 -35.01 6.00 -13.66
C PHE A 591 -34.82 5.31 -15.02
N ALA A 592 -33.61 5.39 -15.59
CA ALA A 592 -33.30 4.66 -16.82
C ALA A 592 -33.35 3.15 -16.57
N TYR A 593 -32.78 2.70 -15.45
CA TYR A 593 -32.82 1.29 -15.06
C TYR A 593 -34.26 0.77 -14.86
N LEU A 594 -35.12 1.56 -14.22
CA LEU A 594 -36.54 1.24 -14.07
C LEU A 594 -37.27 1.21 -15.43
N LYS A 595 -36.99 2.16 -16.33
CA LYS A 595 -37.58 2.20 -17.67
C LYS A 595 -37.16 1.00 -18.53
N GLU A 596 -35.89 0.59 -18.42
CA GLU A 596 -35.32 -0.51 -19.21
C GLU A 596 -35.71 -1.90 -18.70
N HIS A 597 -35.85 -2.07 -17.38
CA HIS A 597 -36.04 -3.41 -16.77
C HIS A 597 -37.33 -3.57 -15.94
N GLY A 598 -38.15 -2.53 -15.82
CA GLY A 598 -39.46 -2.58 -15.17
C GLY A 598 -39.40 -3.10 -13.74
N THR A 599 -40.24 -4.07 -13.41
CA THR A 599 -40.32 -4.68 -12.07
C THR A 599 -39.00 -5.29 -11.59
N HIS A 600 -38.12 -5.73 -12.49
CA HIS A 600 -36.80 -6.27 -12.11
C HIS A 600 -35.90 -5.21 -11.47
N ALA A 601 -36.09 -3.92 -11.80
CA ALA A 601 -35.39 -2.85 -11.12
C ALA A 601 -35.82 -2.73 -9.65
N LEU A 602 -37.10 -3.01 -9.33
CA LEU A 602 -37.62 -3.06 -7.96
C LEU A 602 -37.13 -4.32 -7.23
N ILE A 603 -37.07 -5.46 -7.92
CA ILE A 603 -36.51 -6.70 -7.38
C ILE A 603 -35.02 -6.51 -7.02
N PHE A 604 -34.26 -5.80 -7.85
CA PHE A 604 -32.88 -5.40 -7.55
C PHE A 604 -32.79 -4.51 -6.30
N GLN A 605 -33.77 -3.60 -6.08
CA GLN A 605 -33.83 -2.84 -4.83
C GLN A 605 -33.99 -3.77 -3.63
N LEU A 606 -34.86 -4.78 -3.68
CA LEU A 606 -35.09 -5.68 -2.54
C LEU A 606 -33.88 -6.57 -2.27
N ILE A 607 -33.31 -7.21 -3.30
CA ILE A 607 -32.25 -8.22 -3.14
C ILE A 607 -30.90 -7.59 -2.79
N ILE A 608 -30.56 -6.45 -3.39
CA ILE A 608 -29.26 -5.79 -3.15
C ILE A 608 -29.45 -4.61 -2.18
N GLY A 609 -30.26 -3.63 -2.55
CA GLY A 609 -30.42 -2.38 -1.76
C GLY A 609 -30.98 -2.62 -0.36
N GLY A 610 -32.12 -3.30 -0.28
CA GLY A 610 -32.89 -3.58 0.93
C GLY A 610 -32.11 -4.44 1.90
N ARG A 611 -31.55 -5.56 1.42
CA ARG A 611 -30.70 -6.43 2.25
C ARG A 611 -29.53 -5.67 2.90
N ILE A 612 -28.86 -4.77 2.17
CA ILE A 612 -27.80 -3.92 2.74
C ILE A 612 -28.39 -2.93 3.75
N ALA A 613 -29.48 -2.24 3.39
CA ALA A 613 -30.11 -1.24 4.26
C ALA A 613 -30.58 -1.85 5.59
N PHE A 614 -31.15 -3.06 5.56
CA PHE A 614 -31.62 -3.78 6.74
C PHE A 614 -30.49 -4.09 7.73
N LEU A 615 -29.25 -4.32 7.25
CA LEU A 615 -28.10 -4.49 8.15
C LEU A 615 -27.80 -3.23 8.97
N PHE A 616 -28.14 -2.04 8.49
CA PHE A 616 -27.99 -0.80 9.24
C PHE A 616 -29.21 -0.48 10.10
N ILE A 617 -30.41 -0.85 9.64
CA ILE A 617 -31.68 -0.51 10.30
C ILE A 617 -32.00 -1.47 11.46
N ASN A 618 -31.73 -2.78 11.29
CA ASN A 618 -32.10 -3.82 12.26
C ASN A 618 -31.63 -3.54 13.71
N PRO A 619 -30.39 -3.11 13.97
CA PRO A 619 -29.96 -2.84 15.35
C PRO A 619 -30.80 -1.78 16.05
N PHE A 620 -31.27 -0.75 15.33
CA PHE A 620 -32.12 0.30 15.88
C PHE A 620 -33.55 -0.21 16.13
N LEU A 621 -34.09 -1.02 15.20
CA LEU A 621 -35.40 -1.63 15.39
C LEU A 621 -35.40 -2.59 16.58
N TRP A 622 -34.39 -3.44 16.72
CA TRP A 622 -34.27 -4.33 17.87
C TRP A 622 -34.05 -3.58 19.18
N LEU A 623 -33.25 -2.52 19.18
CA LEU A 623 -33.11 -1.65 20.35
C LEU A 623 -34.46 -1.03 20.73
N ALA A 624 -35.24 -0.56 19.75
CA ALA A 624 -36.58 -0.02 19.97
C ALA A 624 -37.56 -1.08 20.48
N THR A 625 -37.52 -2.31 19.94
CA THR A 625 -38.35 -3.42 20.42
C THR A 625 -37.99 -3.81 21.86
N ILE A 626 -36.70 -3.98 22.17
CA ILE A 626 -36.24 -4.33 23.51
C ILE A 626 -36.60 -3.22 24.50
N SER A 627 -36.38 -1.95 24.15
CA SER A 627 -36.73 -0.83 25.02
C SER A 627 -38.25 -0.69 25.21
N TYR A 628 -39.05 -0.97 24.18
CA TYR A 628 -40.50 -0.97 24.29
C TYR A 628 -41.00 -1.99 25.32
N PHE A 629 -40.45 -3.22 25.32
CA PHE A 629 -40.87 -4.26 26.26
C PHE A 629 -40.23 -4.13 27.64
N ALA A 630 -38.95 -3.74 27.72
CA ALA A 630 -38.22 -3.65 28.99
C ALA A 630 -38.49 -2.34 29.76
N LEU A 631 -38.77 -1.25 29.04
CA LEU A 631 -38.90 0.11 29.60
C LEU A 631 -40.21 0.77 29.16
N ARG A 632 -41.28 -0.02 29.00
CA ARG A 632 -42.57 0.45 28.46
C ARG A 632 -43.09 1.69 29.20
N ALA A 633 -42.96 1.72 30.53
CA ALA A 633 -43.42 2.85 31.34
C ALA A 633 -42.70 4.16 30.99
N GLN A 634 -41.41 4.10 30.62
CA GLN A 634 -40.59 5.26 30.32
C GLN A 634 -40.65 5.68 28.85
N VAL A 635 -40.65 4.72 27.92
CA VAL A 635 -40.53 5.00 26.47
C VAL A 635 -41.76 4.62 25.64
N GLY A 636 -42.73 3.92 26.24
CA GLY A 636 -43.89 3.36 25.54
C GLY A 636 -44.70 4.42 24.81
N ALA A 637 -45.10 5.50 25.48
CA ALA A 637 -45.86 6.59 24.86
C ALA A 637 -45.11 7.25 23.69
N ALA A 638 -43.79 7.40 23.79
CA ALA A 638 -42.97 7.99 22.74
C ALA A 638 -42.85 7.08 21.51
N ILE A 639 -42.70 5.76 21.72
CA ILE A 639 -42.67 4.78 20.64
C ILE A 639 -44.06 4.67 20.01
N GLU A 640 -45.12 4.51 20.80
CA GLU A 640 -46.51 4.42 20.29
C GLU A 640 -46.89 5.67 19.48
N ALA A 641 -46.43 6.86 19.87
CA ALA A 641 -46.68 8.10 19.14
C ALA A 641 -46.10 8.12 17.71
N VAL A 642 -45.06 7.34 17.41
CA VAL A 642 -44.47 7.28 16.05
C VAL A 642 -45.07 6.17 15.17
N TYR A 643 -45.93 5.30 15.71
CA TYR A 643 -46.59 4.22 14.97
C TYR A 643 -48.10 4.49 14.81
N PRO A 644 -48.56 5.04 13.66
CA PRO A 644 -49.98 5.02 13.31
C PRO A 644 -50.53 3.58 13.31
N ALA A 645 -51.80 3.38 13.66
CA ALA A 645 -52.39 2.05 13.85
C ALA A 645 -52.13 1.07 12.69
N ALA A 646 -52.35 1.49 11.44
CA ALA A 646 -52.09 0.63 10.27
C ALA A 646 -50.60 0.24 10.14
N VAL A 647 -49.70 1.20 10.34
CA VAL A 647 -48.24 0.99 10.30
C VAL A 647 -47.80 0.07 11.44
N PHE A 648 -48.38 0.23 12.62
CA PHE A 648 -48.13 -0.63 13.78
C PHE A 648 -48.42 -2.09 13.47
N TYR A 649 -49.61 -2.40 12.93
CA TYR A 649 -49.96 -3.79 12.59
C TYR A 649 -49.05 -4.37 11.50
N ILE A 650 -48.66 -3.58 10.50
CA ILE A 650 -47.69 -3.98 9.47
C ILE A 650 -46.31 -4.26 10.10
N ALA A 651 -45.85 -3.40 11.00
CA ALA A 651 -44.56 -3.54 11.69
C ALA A 651 -44.56 -4.77 12.61
N VAL A 652 -45.60 -4.96 13.41
CA VAL A 652 -45.75 -6.13 14.30
C VAL A 652 -45.84 -7.42 13.48
N SER A 653 -46.59 -7.43 12.37
CA SER A 653 -46.65 -8.59 11.46
C SER A 653 -45.26 -8.90 10.90
N SER A 654 -44.51 -7.89 10.46
CA SER A 654 -43.14 -8.07 9.97
C SER A 654 -42.19 -8.56 11.06
N LEU A 655 -42.35 -8.07 12.30
CA LEU A 655 -41.56 -8.48 13.45
C LEU A 655 -41.83 -9.94 13.84
N VAL A 656 -43.10 -10.34 13.96
CA VAL A 656 -43.45 -11.69 14.44
C VAL A 656 -43.39 -12.70 13.30
N PHE A 657 -44.22 -12.50 12.28
CA PHE A 657 -44.33 -13.44 11.15
C PHE A 657 -43.07 -13.39 10.28
N GLY A 658 -42.55 -12.21 9.97
CA GLY A 658 -41.33 -12.08 9.16
C GLY A 658 -40.12 -12.79 9.77
N ASN A 659 -39.81 -12.56 11.06
CA ASN A 659 -38.69 -13.24 11.72
C ASN A 659 -38.91 -14.75 11.82
N PHE A 660 -40.13 -15.20 12.15
CA PHE A 660 -40.47 -16.63 12.14
C PHE A 660 -40.21 -17.25 10.77
N MET A 661 -40.69 -16.62 9.70
CA MET A 661 -40.51 -17.09 8.33
C MET A 661 -39.03 -17.16 7.95
N TYR A 662 -38.25 -16.14 8.29
CA TYR A 662 -36.80 -16.18 8.06
C TYR A 662 -36.13 -17.36 8.77
N LEU A 663 -36.41 -17.60 10.06
CA LEU A 663 -35.89 -18.76 10.79
C LEU A 663 -36.32 -20.07 10.12
N TYR A 664 -37.59 -20.17 9.72
CA TYR A 664 -38.11 -21.34 9.02
C TYR A 664 -37.41 -21.58 7.67
N TYR A 665 -37.03 -20.53 6.94
CA TYR A 665 -36.28 -20.66 5.69
C TYR A 665 -34.89 -21.27 5.91
N TYR A 666 -34.20 -20.86 6.97
CA TYR A 666 -32.94 -21.51 7.36
C TYR A 666 -33.15 -23.01 7.65
N MET A 667 -34.28 -23.38 8.26
CA MET A 667 -34.59 -24.78 8.60
C MET A 667 -34.81 -25.60 7.33
N ILE A 668 -35.62 -25.10 6.40
CA ILE A 668 -35.86 -25.73 5.10
C ILE A 668 -34.53 -25.89 4.34
N ALA A 669 -33.70 -24.85 4.31
CA ALA A 669 -32.41 -24.89 3.61
C ALA A 669 -31.48 -25.96 4.20
N CYS A 670 -31.37 -26.04 5.52
CA CYS A 670 -30.59 -27.09 6.19
C CYS A 670 -31.15 -28.48 5.89
N ALA A 671 -32.48 -28.64 5.92
CA ALA A 671 -33.15 -29.90 5.60
C ALA A 671 -32.91 -30.34 4.15
N LYS A 672 -32.99 -29.41 3.18
CA LYS A 672 -32.74 -29.67 1.75
C LYS A 672 -31.34 -30.22 1.48
N LYS A 673 -30.36 -29.87 2.32
CA LYS A 673 -28.98 -30.40 2.26
C LYS A 673 -28.69 -31.56 3.22
N ASN A 674 -29.69 -32.08 3.93
CA ASN A 674 -29.53 -33.08 4.99
C ASN A 674 -28.68 -32.63 6.21
N HIS A 675 -28.57 -31.33 6.45
CA HIS A 675 -27.93 -30.75 7.64
C HIS A 675 -28.90 -30.69 8.84
N TRP A 676 -29.59 -31.80 9.14
CA TRP A 676 -30.58 -31.88 10.22
C TRP A 676 -30.02 -31.46 11.59
N HIS A 677 -28.75 -31.80 11.84
CA HIS A 677 -28.03 -31.44 13.07
C HIS A 677 -27.85 -29.91 13.27
N LEU A 678 -27.91 -29.11 12.20
CA LEU A 678 -27.79 -27.65 12.27
C LEU A 678 -29.08 -26.95 12.67
N VAL A 679 -30.24 -27.60 12.51
CA VAL A 679 -31.57 -26.99 12.67
C VAL A 679 -31.75 -26.33 14.04
N LYS A 680 -31.29 -26.99 15.11
CA LYS A 680 -31.38 -26.45 16.48
C LYS A 680 -30.58 -25.17 16.71
N TYR A 681 -29.54 -24.91 15.91
CA TYR A 681 -28.73 -23.69 16.05
C TYR A 681 -29.36 -22.49 15.35
N ILE A 682 -30.38 -22.70 14.51
CA ILE A 682 -31.03 -21.62 13.75
C ILE A 682 -31.68 -20.59 14.69
N PHE A 683 -32.12 -20.99 15.88
CA PHE A 683 -32.62 -20.05 16.90
C PHE A 683 -31.57 -19.01 17.36
N LEU A 684 -30.29 -19.22 17.06
CA LEU A 684 -29.20 -18.28 17.36
C LEU A 684 -28.86 -17.34 16.19
N VAL A 685 -29.51 -17.52 15.03
CA VAL A 685 -29.30 -16.67 13.83
C VAL A 685 -29.56 -15.18 14.07
N PRO A 686 -30.53 -14.73 14.91
CA PRO A 686 -30.68 -13.31 15.20
C PRO A 686 -29.42 -12.68 15.80
N PHE A 687 -28.69 -13.39 16.67
CA PHE A 687 -27.40 -12.91 17.19
C PHE A 687 -26.31 -12.85 16.11
N TYR A 688 -26.36 -13.77 15.14
CA TYR A 688 -25.48 -13.74 13.97
C TYR A 688 -25.76 -12.54 13.07
N TRP A 689 -27.02 -12.13 12.89
CA TRP A 689 -27.37 -10.92 12.15
C TRP A 689 -26.83 -9.65 12.83
N LEU A 690 -26.80 -9.57 14.17
CA LEU A 690 -26.11 -8.47 14.87
C LEU A 690 -24.63 -8.37 14.46
N MET A 691 -23.94 -9.52 14.37
CA MET A 691 -22.54 -9.54 13.92
C MET A 691 -22.41 -9.06 12.47
N ALA A 692 -23.37 -9.38 11.61
CA ALA A 692 -23.42 -8.88 10.23
C ALA A 692 -23.64 -7.35 10.19
N SER A 693 -24.48 -6.79 11.07
CA SER A 693 -24.66 -5.34 11.21
C SER A 693 -23.38 -4.62 11.67
N VAL A 694 -22.62 -5.19 12.59
CA VAL A 694 -21.29 -4.66 12.97
C VAL A 694 -20.34 -4.66 11.76
N SER A 695 -20.38 -5.72 10.95
CA SER A 695 -19.61 -5.81 9.71
C SER A 695 -20.02 -4.73 8.69
N ALA A 696 -21.31 -4.40 8.62
CA ALA A 696 -21.84 -3.35 7.75
C ALA A 696 -21.33 -1.96 8.16
N GLY A 697 -21.27 -1.67 9.46
CA GLY A 697 -20.66 -0.44 9.98
C GLY A 697 -19.19 -0.29 9.58
N LEU A 698 -18.42 -1.38 9.67
CA LEU A 698 -17.02 -1.40 9.20
C LEU A 698 -16.92 -1.21 7.68
N ALA A 699 -17.80 -1.84 6.91
CA ALA A 699 -17.87 -1.70 5.46
C ALA A 699 -18.12 -0.23 5.04
N LEU A 700 -19.01 0.48 5.74
CA LEU A 700 -19.31 1.89 5.49
C LEU A 700 -18.10 2.80 5.76
N VAL A 701 -17.34 2.53 6.82
CA VAL A 701 -16.08 3.26 7.06
C VAL A 701 -15.07 2.96 5.95
N GLN A 702 -14.94 1.70 5.55
CA GLN A 702 -14.01 1.30 4.48
C GLN A 702 -14.39 1.90 3.13
N ILE A 703 -15.66 2.01 2.76
CA ILE A 703 -16.03 2.54 1.44
C ILE A 703 -15.64 4.01 1.26
N ILE A 704 -15.62 4.77 2.36
CA ILE A 704 -15.24 6.19 2.38
C ILE A 704 -13.71 6.34 2.31
N PHE A 705 -12.96 5.59 3.12
CA PHE A 705 -11.51 5.79 3.26
C PHE A 705 -10.65 4.85 2.39
N LYS A 706 -11.18 3.69 2.01
CA LYS A 706 -10.48 2.56 1.37
C LYS A 706 -11.40 1.77 0.41
N PRO A 707 -12.05 2.43 -0.57
CA PRO A 707 -13.08 1.79 -1.40
C PRO A 707 -12.59 0.52 -2.11
N PHE A 708 -11.38 0.56 -2.67
CA PHE A 708 -10.81 -0.54 -3.46
C PHE A 708 -9.92 -1.50 -2.65
N TYR A 709 -9.83 -1.32 -1.33
CA TYR A 709 -8.95 -2.15 -0.52
C TYR A 709 -9.55 -3.55 -0.36
N TRP A 710 -8.83 -4.55 -0.85
CA TRP A 710 -9.20 -5.94 -0.71
C TRP A 710 -8.69 -6.50 0.63
N GLU A 711 -9.60 -6.73 1.59
CA GLU A 711 -9.29 -7.43 2.84
C GLU A 711 -9.29 -8.94 2.57
N LYS A 712 -8.11 -9.47 2.26
CA LYS A 712 -7.93 -10.90 2.01
C LYS A 712 -8.24 -11.71 3.28
N THR A 713 -9.03 -12.77 3.10
CA THR A 713 -9.38 -13.72 4.15
C THR A 713 -8.24 -14.70 4.35
N ILE A 714 -7.96 -15.06 5.61
CA ILE A 714 -6.99 -16.10 5.93
C ILE A 714 -7.73 -17.45 5.94
N HIS A 715 -7.21 -18.43 5.22
CA HIS A 715 -7.74 -19.79 5.11
C HIS A 715 -6.71 -20.81 5.66
N GLY A 716 -7.17 -22.02 5.97
CA GLY A 716 -6.37 -23.10 6.56
C GLY A 716 -6.53 -23.29 8.07
N PHE A 717 -7.58 -22.75 8.71
CA PHE A 717 -7.84 -22.96 10.14
C PHE A 717 -8.24 -24.40 10.49
N HIS A 718 -8.68 -25.19 9.52
CA HIS A 718 -8.94 -26.62 9.68
C HIS A 718 -7.64 -27.48 9.60
N LEU A 719 -6.59 -26.97 8.96
CA LEU A 719 -5.28 -27.65 8.87
C LEU A 719 -4.46 -27.50 10.15
N SER A 720 -4.83 -26.55 11.00
CA SER A 720 -4.32 -26.46 12.36
C SER A 720 -4.98 -27.51 13.27
N ILE A 721 -4.24 -28.60 13.55
CA ILE A 721 -4.23 -29.31 14.87
C ILE A 721 -4.21 -28.23 15.98
N PRO A 722 -4.66 -28.45 17.23
CA PRO A 722 -4.49 -27.47 18.30
C PRO A 722 -3.01 -27.06 18.42
N ILE A 723 -2.66 -25.96 17.74
CA ILE A 723 -1.34 -25.34 17.72
C ILE A 723 -1.30 -24.50 18.98
N GLN A 724 -0.85 -25.16 20.05
CA GLN A 724 -0.18 -24.47 21.13
C GLN A 724 1.29 -24.18 20.79
N ASP A 725 1.84 -24.78 19.74
CA ASP A 725 3.21 -24.55 19.29
C ASP A 725 3.26 -24.52 17.77
N PHE A 726 3.82 -23.44 17.21
CA PHE A 726 4.37 -23.23 15.85
C PHE A 726 3.98 -21.90 15.18
N VAL A 727 4.84 -20.92 15.43
CA VAL A 727 5.40 -19.94 14.48
C VAL A 727 4.50 -18.76 14.04
N ALA A 728 4.65 -17.69 14.82
CA ALA A 728 4.56 -16.31 14.36
C ALA A 728 5.63 -16.02 13.28
N ALA A 729 5.23 -16.08 12.00
CA ALA A 729 5.98 -15.49 10.90
C ALA A 729 5.43 -14.08 10.59
N GLU A 730 6.12 -13.05 11.06
CA GLU A 730 5.80 -11.66 10.76
C GLU A 730 6.28 -11.26 9.35
N LYS A 731 5.34 -10.99 8.43
CA LYS A 731 5.58 -10.18 7.22
C LYS A 731 5.26 -8.69 7.49
N PRO A 732 6.09 -7.74 7.00
CA PRO A 732 5.97 -6.33 7.34
C PRO A 732 4.80 -5.64 6.61
N LYS A 733 4.01 -4.84 7.34
CA LYS A 733 2.86 -4.10 6.79
C LYS A 733 3.30 -2.76 6.20
N ARG A 734 2.93 -2.55 4.92
CA ARG A 734 3.04 -1.29 4.15
C ARG A 734 2.34 -0.13 4.88
N ALA A 735 3.01 1.02 4.92
CA ALA A 735 2.55 2.25 5.56
C ALA A 735 1.56 3.04 4.68
N ARG A 736 0.27 2.96 5.02
CA ARG A 736 -0.72 4.06 4.92
C ARG A 736 -1.65 3.89 6.14
N PHE A 737 -2.28 4.95 6.63
CA PHE A 737 -3.15 5.06 7.83
C PHE A 737 -2.47 5.60 9.11
N SER A 738 -2.21 6.92 9.16
CA SER A 738 -1.81 7.60 10.40
C SER A 738 -2.96 7.83 11.39
N TYR A 739 -4.24 7.74 10.97
CA TYR A 739 -5.40 7.97 11.84
C TYR A 739 -5.98 6.69 12.48
N LEU A 740 -6.08 5.58 11.74
CA LEU A 740 -6.59 4.30 12.28
C LEU A 740 -5.61 3.63 13.26
N TYR A 741 -4.31 3.92 13.08
CA TYR A 741 -3.25 3.41 13.96
C TYR A 741 -3.39 3.94 15.39
N LYS A 742 -3.80 5.21 15.57
CA LYS A 742 -4.06 5.79 16.89
C LYS A 742 -5.23 5.11 17.60
N PHE A 743 -6.31 4.79 16.90
CA PHE A 743 -7.52 4.23 17.51
C PHE A 743 -7.34 2.74 17.92
N MET A 744 -6.69 1.93 17.08
CA MET A 744 -6.40 0.52 17.42
C MET A 744 -5.30 0.39 18.48
N HIS A 745 -4.33 1.30 18.53
CA HIS A 745 -3.33 1.31 19.61
C HIS A 745 -3.98 1.51 20.98
N ILE A 746 -4.99 2.39 21.07
CA ILE A 746 -5.68 2.66 22.33
C ILE A 746 -6.44 1.41 22.80
N GLY A 747 -7.13 0.69 21.91
CA GLY A 747 -7.84 -0.56 22.25
C GLY A 747 -6.90 -1.69 22.67
N ARG A 748 -5.80 -1.93 21.93
CA ARG A 748 -4.80 -2.95 22.27
C ARG A 748 -4.05 -2.61 23.55
N MET A 749 -3.74 -1.33 23.78
CA MET A 749 -3.14 -0.86 25.04
C MET A 749 -4.06 -1.06 26.24
N LYS A 750 -5.36 -0.79 26.12
CA LYS A 750 -6.32 -1.03 27.22
C LYS A 750 -6.39 -2.51 27.60
N PHE A 751 -6.45 -3.41 26.63
CA PHE A 751 -6.45 -4.86 26.89
C PHE A 751 -5.12 -5.36 27.48
N GLN A 752 -3.98 -4.89 26.96
CA GLN A 752 -2.67 -5.32 27.45
C GLN A 752 -2.36 -4.77 28.85
N ASN A 753 -2.79 -3.55 29.17
CA ASN A 753 -2.73 -3.00 30.52
C ASN A 753 -3.65 -3.78 31.47
N MET A 754 -4.84 -4.20 31.05
CA MET A 754 -5.73 -5.04 31.85
C MET A 754 -5.10 -6.42 32.14
N LEU A 755 -4.48 -7.07 31.15
CA LEU A 755 -3.76 -8.33 31.37
C LEU A 755 -2.51 -8.16 32.25
N ASN A 756 -1.81 -7.03 32.17
CA ASN A 756 -0.69 -6.75 33.06
C ASN A 756 -1.16 -6.48 34.49
N PHE A 757 -2.37 -5.91 34.65
CA PHE A 757 -3.02 -5.74 35.95
C PHE A 757 -3.44 -7.08 36.55
N LEU A 758 -4.01 -7.98 35.75
CA LEU A 758 -4.32 -9.35 36.18
C LEU A 758 -3.05 -10.12 36.55
N ASP A 759 -1.97 -10.00 35.77
CA ASP A 759 -0.66 -10.61 36.09
C ASP A 759 -0.03 -10.01 37.35
N LEU A 760 -0.22 -8.71 37.63
CA LEU A 760 0.22 -8.09 38.87
C LEU A 760 -0.54 -8.64 40.09
N ILE A 761 -1.80 -9.07 39.94
CA ILE A 761 -2.63 -9.54 41.06
C ILE A 761 -2.53 -11.06 41.23
N PHE A 762 -2.51 -11.81 40.13
CA PHE A 762 -2.63 -13.27 40.10
C PHE A 762 -1.37 -14.01 39.62
N GLY A 763 -0.31 -13.28 39.24
CA GLY A 763 0.94 -13.88 38.78
C GLY A 763 1.62 -14.68 39.89
N GLN A 764 1.96 -15.94 39.62
CA GLN A 764 2.71 -16.77 40.56
C GLN A 764 4.11 -16.18 40.80
N GLN A 765 4.46 -16.01 42.07
CA GLN A 765 5.83 -15.66 42.46
C GLN A 765 6.74 -16.88 42.26
N THR A 766 7.67 -16.79 41.31
CA THR A 766 8.74 -17.79 41.17
C THR A 766 9.59 -17.80 42.43
N PRO A 767 9.88 -18.96 43.04
CA PRO A 767 10.76 -19.07 44.20
C PRO A 767 12.12 -18.43 43.89
N ASP A 768 12.53 -17.44 44.67
CA ASP A 768 13.75 -16.68 44.42
C ASP A 768 14.89 -17.15 45.32
N ILE A 769 15.57 -18.22 44.90
CA ILE A 769 16.75 -18.74 45.59
C ILE A 769 17.93 -17.79 45.27
N LYS A 770 18.55 -17.24 46.32
CA LYS A 770 19.73 -16.38 46.18
C LYS A 770 20.91 -17.23 45.69
N PRO A 771 21.55 -16.90 44.57
CA PRO A 771 22.73 -17.63 44.10
C PRO A 771 23.87 -17.46 45.12
N ASN A 772 24.63 -18.54 45.36
CA ASN A 772 25.72 -18.60 46.34
C ASN A 772 26.68 -17.39 46.22
N GLY A 773 26.51 -16.40 47.11
CA GLY A 773 27.42 -15.24 47.25
C GLY A 773 27.43 -14.21 46.11
N LYS A 774 26.57 -14.30 45.08
CA LYS A 774 26.53 -13.35 43.94
C LYS A 774 25.27 -12.45 43.95
N PRO A 775 25.34 -11.20 43.47
CA PRO A 775 24.22 -10.26 43.51
C PRO A 775 23.16 -10.59 42.45
N ARG A 776 21.90 -10.28 42.77
CA ARG A 776 20.76 -10.26 41.84
C ARG A 776 20.63 -8.87 41.22
N ILE A 777 20.71 -8.78 39.90
CA ILE A 777 20.79 -7.51 39.18
C ILE A 777 19.50 -7.31 38.37
N LEU A 778 18.84 -6.17 38.55
CA LEU A 778 17.71 -5.73 37.74
C LEU A 778 18.15 -4.61 36.79
N ILE A 779 17.81 -4.74 35.52
CA ILE A 779 18.09 -3.75 34.50
C ILE A 779 16.75 -3.24 33.98
N PHE A 780 16.48 -1.96 34.16
CA PHE A 780 15.39 -1.30 33.44
C PHE A 780 15.90 -0.86 32.09
N ASN A 781 15.36 -1.43 31.01
CA ASN A 781 15.67 -1.01 29.65
C ASN A 781 14.39 -0.87 28.84
N TRP A 782 14.34 0.08 27.91
CA TRP A 782 13.09 0.34 27.19
C TRP A 782 12.66 -0.85 26.32
N ARG A 783 13.63 -1.64 25.82
CA ARG A 783 13.45 -2.79 24.91
C ARG A 783 14.40 -3.92 25.29
N ASP A 784 14.07 -5.15 24.92
CA ASP A 784 15.01 -6.29 24.96
C ASP A 784 15.60 -6.58 23.57
N ILE A 785 16.52 -7.54 23.49
CA ILE A 785 17.24 -7.90 22.25
C ILE A 785 16.32 -8.50 21.16
N ARG A 786 15.18 -9.12 21.51
CA ARG A 786 14.20 -9.67 20.55
C ARG A 786 13.11 -8.66 20.14
N HIS A 787 13.10 -7.47 20.73
CA HIS A 787 12.12 -6.44 20.39
C HIS A 787 12.26 -6.02 18.90
N THR A 788 11.14 -5.77 18.23
CA THR A 788 11.10 -5.40 16.78
C THR A 788 12.00 -4.20 16.42
N TRP A 789 12.10 -3.23 17.32
CA TRP A 789 12.99 -2.06 17.22
C TRP A 789 14.33 -2.15 17.99
N ALA A 790 14.79 -3.35 18.35
CA ALA A 790 16.09 -3.54 19.00
C ALA A 790 17.26 -3.09 18.10
N GLY A 791 18.40 -2.75 18.70
CA GLY A 791 19.67 -2.56 17.98
C GLY A 791 20.84 -2.41 18.95
N GLY A 792 21.75 -1.48 18.68
CA GLY A 792 23.04 -1.42 19.37
C GLY A 792 22.96 -1.30 20.90
N ALA A 793 22.06 -0.44 21.42
CA ALA A 793 21.90 -0.28 22.87
C ALA A 793 21.38 -1.56 23.55
N GLU A 794 20.37 -2.20 22.94
CA GLU A 794 19.84 -3.48 23.42
C GLU A 794 20.87 -4.61 23.31
N SER A 795 21.67 -4.61 22.24
CA SER A 795 22.74 -5.59 22.04
C SER A 795 23.84 -5.42 23.10
N TYR A 796 24.24 -4.19 23.41
CA TYR A 796 25.24 -3.91 24.43
C TYR A 796 24.81 -4.44 25.80
N ILE A 797 23.62 -4.06 26.28
CA ILE A 797 23.20 -4.44 27.63
C ILE A 797 22.91 -5.93 27.76
N HIS A 798 22.41 -6.56 26.70
CA HIS A 798 22.18 -8.00 26.68
C HIS A 798 23.50 -8.79 26.75
N ASN A 799 24.53 -8.39 25.98
CA ASN A 799 25.84 -9.04 26.03
C ASN A 799 26.51 -8.89 27.40
N ILE A 800 26.43 -7.70 28.01
CA ILE A 800 26.92 -7.48 29.38
C ILE A 800 26.15 -8.35 30.38
N ALA A 801 24.81 -8.36 30.30
CA ALA A 801 23.96 -9.16 31.18
C ALA A 801 24.23 -10.67 31.05
N ALA A 802 24.38 -11.18 29.83
CA ALA A 802 24.69 -12.59 29.59
C ALA A 802 26.06 -12.99 30.18
N GLN A 803 27.06 -12.11 30.12
CA GLN A 803 28.36 -12.35 30.77
C GLN A 803 28.24 -12.37 32.30
N TRP A 804 27.45 -11.47 32.90
CA TRP A 804 27.18 -11.52 34.35
C TRP A 804 26.48 -12.81 34.78
N VAL A 805 25.57 -13.33 33.96
CA VAL A 805 24.94 -14.65 34.20
C VAL A 805 25.98 -15.77 34.18
N ARG A 806 26.88 -15.78 33.19
CA ARG A 806 27.99 -16.75 33.13
C ARG A 806 28.94 -16.64 34.33
N GLN A 807 29.05 -15.46 34.95
CA GLN A 807 29.82 -15.23 36.18
C GLN A 807 29.07 -15.61 37.48
N GLY A 808 27.85 -16.15 37.36
CA GLY A 808 27.05 -16.67 38.47
C GLY A 808 26.03 -15.68 39.06
N SER A 809 25.87 -14.48 38.48
CA SER A 809 24.83 -13.53 38.90
C SER A 809 23.48 -13.86 38.29
N LYS A 810 22.40 -13.55 39.00
CA LYS A 810 21.03 -13.64 38.45
C LYS A 810 20.65 -12.27 37.88
N VAL A 811 20.40 -12.19 36.57
CA VAL A 811 20.11 -10.92 35.90
C VAL A 811 18.69 -10.92 35.34
N THR A 812 17.95 -9.84 35.59
CA THR A 812 16.61 -9.61 35.05
C THR A 812 16.57 -8.31 34.26
N ILE A 813 16.06 -8.33 33.02
CA ILE A 813 15.79 -7.13 32.22
C ILE A 813 14.28 -6.88 32.20
N PHE A 814 13.85 -5.73 32.70
CA PHE A 814 12.47 -5.26 32.61
C PHE A 814 12.31 -4.26 31.46
N CYS A 815 11.38 -4.52 30.54
CA CYS A 815 11.22 -3.72 29.33
C CYS A 815 9.77 -3.65 28.80
N GLY A 816 9.57 -2.85 27.75
CA GLY A 816 8.28 -2.70 27.08
C GLY A 816 7.91 -3.91 26.23
N ASN A 817 6.61 -4.19 26.12
CA ASN A 817 6.07 -5.26 25.29
C ASN A 817 5.53 -4.69 23.97
N ASP A 818 6.10 -5.09 22.84
CA ASP A 818 5.62 -4.72 21.49
C ASP A 818 4.52 -5.65 20.95
N GLY A 819 4.17 -6.68 21.71
CA GLY A 819 3.12 -7.65 21.40
C GLY A 819 3.54 -8.72 20.41
N THR A 820 4.84 -8.88 20.16
CA THR A 820 5.42 -9.90 19.26
C THR A 820 6.08 -11.06 20.00
N GLN A 821 6.59 -10.80 21.21
CA GLN A 821 7.29 -11.78 22.05
C GLN A 821 6.50 -12.13 23.31
N GLU A 822 6.89 -13.23 23.98
CA GLU A 822 6.32 -13.64 25.25
C GLU A 822 6.50 -12.59 26.35
N LYS A 823 5.57 -12.57 27.31
CA LYS A 823 5.60 -11.60 28.42
C LYS A 823 6.75 -11.83 29.37
N THR A 824 7.16 -13.07 29.55
CA THR A 824 8.31 -13.46 30.36
C THR A 824 9.08 -14.49 29.55
N ASP A 825 10.39 -14.35 29.46
CA ASP A 825 11.24 -15.14 28.57
C ASP A 825 12.64 -15.26 29.22
N GLU A 826 13.46 -16.19 28.76
CA GLU A 826 14.85 -16.34 29.20
C GLU A 826 15.76 -16.47 27.99
N ILE A 827 16.73 -15.55 27.87
CA ILE A 827 17.61 -15.46 26.72
C ILE A 827 19.05 -15.42 27.22
N ASP A 828 19.87 -16.41 26.82
CA ASP A 828 21.24 -16.57 27.31
C ASP A 828 21.36 -16.59 28.85
N GLY A 829 20.33 -17.14 29.53
CA GLY A 829 20.21 -17.17 30.99
C GLY A 829 19.77 -15.84 31.63
N VAL A 830 19.52 -14.79 30.84
CA VAL A 830 18.99 -13.51 31.31
C VAL A 830 17.46 -13.57 31.31
N ARG A 831 16.85 -13.33 32.48
CA ARG A 831 15.39 -13.29 32.61
C ARG A 831 14.84 -11.99 32.02
N ILE A 832 13.92 -12.08 31.07
CA ILE A 832 13.27 -10.93 30.44
C ILE A 832 11.83 -10.81 30.94
N ILE A 833 11.43 -9.60 31.38
CA ILE A 833 10.07 -9.29 31.81
C ILE A 833 9.54 -8.14 30.94
N ARG A 834 8.57 -8.42 30.07
CA ARG A 834 7.96 -7.46 29.14
C ARG A 834 6.60 -6.99 29.65
N ARG A 835 6.49 -5.75 30.14
CA ARG A 835 5.23 -5.15 30.63
C ARG A 835 5.04 -3.73 30.09
N GLY A 836 3.78 -3.33 29.94
CA GLY A 836 3.41 -2.05 29.34
C GLY A 836 3.77 -1.95 27.84
N GLY A 837 3.40 -0.82 27.23
CA GLY A 837 3.80 -0.45 25.87
C GLY A 837 4.40 0.96 25.84
N PHE A 838 4.47 1.59 24.65
CA PHE A 838 5.12 2.90 24.44
C PHE A 838 4.77 3.96 25.50
N TYR A 839 3.51 4.03 25.93
CA TYR A 839 3.03 5.04 26.89
C TYR A 839 2.89 4.54 28.33
N SER A 840 2.83 3.23 28.58
CA SER A 840 2.53 2.68 29.92
C SER A 840 3.73 1.99 30.58
N LEU A 841 4.85 1.80 29.86
CA LEU A 841 6.04 1.12 30.36
C LEU A 841 6.55 1.69 31.69
N TYR A 842 6.76 3.01 31.77
CA TYR A 842 7.27 3.66 32.99
C TYR A 842 6.36 3.43 34.21
N PHE A 843 5.04 3.49 34.01
CA PHE A 843 4.07 3.20 35.06
C PHE A 843 4.16 1.75 35.55
N TRP A 844 4.24 0.80 34.61
CA TRP A 844 4.39 -0.61 34.94
C TRP A 844 5.73 -0.94 35.61
N ALA A 845 6.82 -0.26 35.24
CA ALA A 845 8.12 -0.44 35.87
C ALA A 845 8.06 -0.13 37.37
N VAL A 846 7.39 0.96 37.77
CA VAL A 846 7.21 1.35 39.17
C VAL A 846 6.38 0.30 39.92
N LEU A 847 5.20 -0.07 39.39
CA LEU A 847 4.32 -1.02 40.07
C LEU A 847 4.96 -2.40 40.21
N TYR A 848 5.54 -2.93 39.13
CA TYR A 848 6.13 -4.27 39.16
C TYR A 848 7.36 -4.32 40.07
N TYR A 849 8.13 -3.23 40.15
CA TYR A 849 9.19 -3.12 41.14
C TYR A 849 8.66 -3.20 42.57
N ILE A 850 7.69 -2.36 42.92
CA ILE A 850 7.15 -2.27 44.29
C ILE A 850 6.54 -3.60 44.74
N PHE A 851 5.74 -4.24 43.88
CA PHE A 851 4.97 -5.42 44.26
C PHE A 851 5.70 -6.76 44.05
N HIS A 852 6.63 -6.86 43.08
CA HIS A 852 7.22 -8.16 42.68
C HIS A 852 8.76 -8.20 42.73
N LEU A 853 9.46 -7.11 42.39
CA LEU A 853 10.93 -7.15 42.22
C LEU A 853 11.72 -6.61 43.41
N ARG A 854 11.11 -5.81 44.31
CA ARG A 854 11.81 -5.13 45.41
C ARG A 854 12.56 -6.08 46.35
N ARG A 855 12.05 -7.30 46.55
CA ARG A 855 12.66 -8.33 47.43
C ARG A 855 13.64 -9.25 46.70
N SER A 856 13.57 -9.31 45.37
CA SER A 856 14.35 -10.21 44.52
C SER A 856 15.57 -9.57 43.84
N VAL A 857 15.94 -8.36 44.26
CA VAL A 857 16.97 -7.55 43.61
C VAL A 857 17.91 -6.92 44.63
N ASP A 858 19.21 -6.98 44.34
CA ASP A 858 20.28 -6.40 45.14
C ASP A 858 20.85 -5.12 44.50
N ILE A 859 20.92 -5.05 43.16
CA ILE A 859 21.44 -3.91 42.40
C ILE A 859 20.50 -3.56 41.24
N VAL A 860 20.32 -2.26 40.94
CA VAL A 860 19.53 -1.77 39.80
C VAL A 860 20.40 -1.00 38.80
N VAL A 861 20.28 -1.32 37.51
CA VAL A 861 20.83 -0.52 36.41
C VAL A 861 19.67 0.12 35.66
N ASP A 862 19.66 1.44 35.60
CA ASP A 862 18.66 2.25 34.90
C ASP A 862 19.21 2.68 33.53
N SER A 863 18.61 2.20 32.44
CA SER A 863 19.09 2.44 31.08
C SER A 863 18.40 3.66 30.46
N GLY A 864 19.12 4.77 30.37
CA GLY A 864 18.68 6.04 29.78
C GLY A 864 18.85 6.10 28.26
N ASN A 865 18.01 5.39 27.50
CA ASN A 865 17.90 5.54 26.04
C ASN A 865 16.99 6.75 25.67
N GLY A 866 17.35 7.94 26.19
CA GLY A 866 16.50 9.14 26.20
C GLY A 866 16.11 9.52 27.63
N ILE A 867 14.83 9.36 27.99
CA ILE A 867 14.33 9.61 29.36
C ILE A 867 14.53 8.34 30.22
N PRO A 868 15.25 8.41 31.36
CA PRO A 868 15.49 7.24 32.22
C PRO A 868 14.24 6.88 33.04
N PHE A 869 14.26 5.74 33.75
CA PHE A 869 13.10 5.23 34.48
C PHE A 869 12.83 5.94 35.83
N PHE A 870 13.57 7.00 36.14
CA PHE A 870 13.51 7.74 37.40
C PHE A 870 13.67 6.87 38.63
N THR A 871 14.52 5.83 38.54
CA THR A 871 14.75 4.87 39.63
C THR A 871 15.13 5.52 40.98
N PRO A 872 15.81 6.68 41.08
CA PRO A 872 16.06 7.32 42.38
C PRO A 872 14.79 7.68 43.17
N LEU A 873 13.62 7.79 42.51
CA LEU A 873 12.36 8.15 43.17
C LEU A 873 11.67 6.97 43.88
N TYR A 874 11.97 5.71 43.53
CA TYR A 874 11.24 4.54 44.05
C TYR A 874 12.10 3.29 44.31
N VAL A 875 13.37 3.28 43.89
CA VAL A 875 14.32 2.19 44.15
C VAL A 875 15.19 2.58 45.34
N PHE A 876 15.17 1.78 46.41
CA PHE A 876 16.02 1.99 47.60
C PHE A 876 17.34 1.19 47.58
N LYS A 877 17.51 0.29 46.61
CA LYS A 877 18.75 -0.49 46.40
C LYS A 877 19.85 0.34 45.71
N PRO A 878 21.13 -0.05 45.77
CA PRO A 878 22.19 0.52 44.95
C PRO A 878 21.75 0.60 43.48
N LYS A 879 21.94 1.76 42.86
CA LYS A 879 21.42 2.05 41.53
C LYS A 879 22.43 2.85 40.70
N TYR A 880 22.46 2.58 39.40
CA TYR A 880 23.43 3.14 38.45
C TYR A 880 22.70 3.55 37.18
N LEU A 881 23.06 4.69 36.60
CA LEU A 881 22.47 5.17 35.35
C LEU A 881 23.38 4.84 34.17
N LEU A 882 22.87 4.14 33.16
CA LEU A 882 23.59 3.84 31.91
C LEU A 882 23.08 4.75 30.78
N ILE A 883 23.96 5.52 30.16
CA ILE A 883 23.65 6.42 29.04
C ILE A 883 24.50 6.04 27.82
N TYR A 884 23.86 5.66 26.72
CA TYR A 884 24.55 5.28 25.48
C TYR A 884 24.92 6.47 24.59
N HIS A 885 24.10 7.53 24.64
CA HIS A 885 24.28 8.77 23.88
C HIS A 885 23.27 9.79 24.41
N MET A 886 23.58 11.08 24.30
CA MET A 886 22.66 12.16 24.66
C MET A 886 21.83 12.58 23.43
N HIS A 887 20.56 12.16 23.38
CA HIS A 887 19.67 12.48 22.25
C HIS A 887 18.91 13.79 22.43
N GLN A 888 19.62 14.91 22.28
CA GLN A 888 18.95 16.20 22.34
C GLN A 888 18.06 16.47 21.12
N GLU A 889 18.34 16.00 19.90
CA GLU A 889 17.61 16.52 18.71
C GLU A 889 16.64 15.56 18.00
N VAL A 890 16.81 14.24 18.08
CA VAL A 890 16.08 13.31 17.20
C VAL A 890 14.62 13.10 17.63
N PHE A 891 14.34 13.09 18.95
CA PHE A 891 12.98 12.96 19.48
C PHE A 891 12.14 14.24 19.25
N ARG A 892 12.81 15.40 19.15
CA ARG A 892 12.18 16.73 18.99
C ARG A 892 11.46 16.90 17.64
N ARG A 893 12.00 16.35 16.55
CA ARG A 893 11.47 16.55 15.19
C ARG A 893 10.16 15.79 14.90
N HIS A 894 9.78 14.84 15.75
CA HIS A 894 8.60 14.00 15.54
C HIS A 894 7.49 14.17 16.61
N LEU A 895 7.70 15.00 17.64
CA LEU A 895 6.71 15.30 18.66
C LEU A 895 5.97 16.63 18.38
N PRO A 896 4.67 16.74 18.68
CA PRO A 896 3.95 18.02 18.69
C PRO A 896 4.63 19.04 19.61
N LEU A 897 4.55 20.33 19.27
CA LEU A 897 5.27 21.43 19.94
C LEU A 897 5.17 21.40 21.47
N VAL A 898 3.98 21.13 22.01
CA VAL A 898 3.71 21.06 23.47
C VAL A 898 4.47 19.90 24.13
N LEU A 899 4.50 18.73 23.51
CA LEU A 899 5.21 17.55 24.03
C LEU A 899 6.73 17.69 23.88
N SER A 900 7.19 18.40 22.85
CA SER A 900 8.62 18.71 22.68
C SER A 900 9.14 19.60 23.81
N ASN A 901 8.36 20.62 24.22
CA ASN A 901 8.73 21.50 25.33
C ASN A 901 8.72 20.77 26.68
N LEU A 902 7.75 19.87 26.91
CA LEU A 902 7.72 19.04 28.12
C LEU A 902 8.90 18.07 28.18
N ALA A 903 9.20 17.37 27.07
CA ALA A 903 10.38 16.49 27.00
C ALA A 903 11.68 17.27 27.25
N GLN A 904 11.80 18.48 26.70
CA GLN A 904 12.95 19.36 26.93
C GLN A 904 13.06 19.81 28.40
N PHE A 905 11.94 20.12 29.06
CA PHE A 905 11.93 20.43 30.49
C PHE A 905 12.38 19.23 31.34
N LEU A 906 11.83 18.04 31.08
CA LEU A 906 12.21 16.81 31.78
C LEU A 906 13.70 16.50 31.61
N GLU A 907 14.21 16.58 30.38
CA GLU A 907 15.60 16.25 30.05
C GLU A 907 16.60 17.28 30.60
N ARG A 908 16.31 18.59 30.51
CA ARG A 908 17.26 19.66 30.89
C ARG A 908 17.23 20.07 32.35
N ARG A 909 16.12 19.85 33.06
CA ARG A 909 15.95 20.29 34.45
C ARG A 909 15.76 19.11 35.40
N LEU A 910 14.86 18.18 35.05
CA LEU A 910 14.45 17.12 35.97
C LEU A 910 15.45 15.96 36.06
N VAL A 911 15.96 15.46 34.92
CA VAL A 911 16.95 14.37 34.91
C VAL A 911 18.24 14.75 35.65
N PRO A 912 18.88 15.92 35.40
CA PRO A 912 20.04 16.35 36.19
C PRO A 912 19.72 16.44 37.69
N PHE A 913 18.55 16.98 38.05
CA PHE A 913 18.17 17.14 39.45
C PHE A 913 17.98 15.79 40.17
N ILE A 914 17.36 14.80 39.52
CA ILE A 914 17.08 13.49 40.11
C ILE A 914 18.33 12.61 40.17
N TYR A 915 19.21 12.68 39.17
CA TYR A 915 20.36 11.79 39.04
C TYR A 915 21.70 12.40 39.48
N ARG A 916 21.74 13.65 39.95
CA ARG A 916 22.98 14.36 40.37
C ARG A 916 23.92 13.57 41.27
N ASN A 917 23.38 12.70 42.14
CA ASN A 917 24.15 11.94 43.13
C ASN A 917 24.37 10.47 42.73
N GLN A 918 24.10 10.09 41.46
CA GLN A 918 24.25 8.72 40.99
C GLN A 918 25.52 8.56 40.15
N LYS A 919 26.12 7.37 40.23
CA LYS A 919 27.21 6.99 39.31
C LYS A 919 26.62 6.74 37.92
N ILE A 920 27.15 7.42 36.92
CA ILE A 920 26.75 7.33 35.52
C ILE A 920 27.76 6.48 34.77
N ILE A 921 27.28 5.57 33.95
CA ILE A 921 28.07 4.72 33.06
C ILE A 921 27.73 5.10 31.64
N THR A 922 28.73 5.29 30.80
CA THR A 922 28.56 5.61 29.38
C THR A 922 29.51 4.81 28.52
N ILE A 923 29.35 4.87 27.20
CA ILE A 923 30.05 3.97 26.27
C ILE A 923 31.23 4.62 25.55
N SER A 924 31.39 5.95 25.66
CA SER A 924 32.42 6.69 24.91
C SER A 924 32.90 7.96 25.63
N GLU A 925 34.08 8.44 25.26
CA GLU A 925 34.64 9.69 25.79
C GLU A 925 33.80 10.90 25.36
N SER A 926 33.42 10.98 24.08
CA SER A 926 32.53 12.04 23.59
C SER A 926 31.21 12.10 24.37
N SER A 927 30.65 10.94 24.77
CA SER A 927 29.44 10.88 25.58
C SER A 927 29.68 11.37 27.01
N LYS A 928 30.83 11.07 27.61
CA LYS A 928 31.24 11.56 28.94
C LYS A 928 31.39 13.08 28.93
N GLU A 929 32.09 13.64 27.95
CA GLU A 929 32.26 15.08 27.78
C GLU A 929 30.90 15.80 27.68
N GLU A 930 29.97 15.22 26.92
CA GLU A 930 28.62 15.78 26.78
C GLU A 930 27.81 15.71 28.08
N ILE A 931 27.88 14.60 28.82
CA ILE A 931 27.22 14.44 30.14
C ILE A 931 27.74 15.50 31.13
N VAL A 932 29.06 15.71 31.17
CA VAL A 932 29.72 16.72 32.02
C VAL A 932 29.33 18.14 31.58
N ARG A 933 29.38 18.43 30.28
CA ARG A 933 28.98 19.74 29.71
C ARG A 933 27.55 20.11 30.07
N LEU A 934 26.66 19.12 30.12
CA LEU A 934 25.25 19.30 30.46
C LEU A 934 24.97 19.30 31.97
N ARG A 935 26.02 19.20 32.81
CA ARG A 935 25.95 19.19 34.28
C ARG A 935 25.03 18.11 34.83
N LEU A 936 25.03 16.94 34.19
CA LEU A 936 24.24 15.78 34.66
C LEU A 936 24.89 15.08 35.86
N ALA A 937 26.21 15.01 35.88
CA ALA A 937 27.01 14.52 37.00
C ALA A 937 28.42 15.11 36.94
N ASP A 938 29.12 15.10 38.08
CA ASP A 938 30.54 15.45 38.12
C ASP A 938 31.39 14.46 37.30
N PRO A 939 32.50 14.91 36.69
CA PRO A 939 33.39 14.06 35.89
C PRO A 939 33.85 12.78 36.61
N ASN A 940 34.04 12.85 37.93
CA ASN A 940 34.48 11.73 38.77
C ASN A 940 33.39 10.65 38.96
N ASN A 941 32.14 10.98 38.65
CA ASN A 941 30.99 10.08 38.74
C ASN A 941 30.57 9.51 37.38
N VAL A 942 31.31 9.81 36.30
CA VAL A 942 31.03 9.29 34.94
C VAL A 942 32.12 8.31 34.50
N PHE A 943 31.73 7.04 34.35
CA PHE A 943 32.61 5.94 34.01
C PHE A 943 32.36 5.45 32.58
N ILE A 944 33.42 5.13 31.85
CA ILE A 944 33.33 4.65 30.47
C ILE A 944 33.48 3.14 30.43
N VAL A 945 32.51 2.45 29.83
CA VAL A 945 32.56 1.03 29.50
C VAL A 945 32.26 0.88 28.02
N ASN A 946 33.29 0.67 27.21
CA ASN A 946 33.15 0.58 25.76
C ASN A 946 32.40 -0.72 25.37
N PRO A 947 31.65 -0.72 24.27
CA PRO A 947 31.08 -1.95 23.70
C PRO A 947 32.19 -2.93 23.32
N GLY A 948 31.98 -4.22 23.58
CA GLY A 948 32.89 -5.27 23.14
C GLY A 948 32.58 -5.76 21.72
N ILE A 949 33.47 -6.59 21.18
CA ILE A 949 33.20 -7.37 19.97
C ILE A 949 33.51 -8.86 20.24
N ASP A 950 32.71 -9.74 19.66
CA ASP A 950 33.02 -11.18 19.63
C ASP A 950 34.05 -11.41 18.51
N PHE A 951 35.31 -11.01 18.75
CA PHE A 951 36.34 -10.96 17.72
C PHE A 951 36.52 -12.29 16.97
N GLU A 952 36.52 -13.41 17.70
CA GLU A 952 36.66 -14.79 17.16
C GLU A 952 35.57 -15.18 16.15
N LYS A 953 34.45 -14.46 16.12
CA LYS A 953 33.35 -14.72 15.19
C LYS A 953 33.61 -14.12 13.80
N PHE A 954 34.61 -13.26 13.63
CA PHE A 954 34.92 -12.57 12.38
C PHE A 954 36.12 -13.20 11.69
N ASN A 955 35.85 -13.99 10.65
CA ASN A 955 36.89 -14.54 9.80
C ASN A 955 37.31 -13.51 8.74
N LEU A 956 38.62 -13.41 8.49
CA LEU A 956 39.13 -12.68 7.33
C LEU A 956 38.77 -13.50 6.08
N LEU A 957 37.91 -12.94 5.23
CA LEU A 957 37.59 -13.50 3.92
C LEU A 957 38.33 -12.71 2.83
N PRO A 958 38.63 -13.32 1.68
CA PRO A 958 39.08 -12.58 0.51
C PRO A 958 38.07 -11.47 0.18
N LYS A 959 38.59 -10.26 -0.10
CA LYS A 959 37.76 -9.17 -0.61
C LYS A 959 37.20 -9.55 -1.97
N THR A 960 36.13 -8.87 -2.36
CA THR A 960 35.57 -8.97 -3.72
C THR A 960 36.58 -8.49 -4.77
N ASP A 961 36.45 -8.99 -6.00
CA ASP A 961 37.32 -8.60 -7.13
C ASP A 961 36.99 -7.19 -7.68
N PHE A 962 35.85 -6.65 -7.29
CA PHE A 962 35.37 -5.30 -7.62
C PHE A 962 35.24 -4.44 -6.35
N PRO A 963 35.21 -3.10 -6.45
CA PRO A 963 35.07 -2.22 -5.29
C PRO A 963 33.69 -2.32 -4.62
N LEU A 964 33.56 -3.19 -3.62
CA LEU A 964 32.34 -3.30 -2.82
C LEU A 964 32.36 -2.34 -1.63
N ILE A 965 31.44 -1.38 -1.62
CA ILE A 965 31.16 -0.46 -0.52
C ILE A 965 29.90 -0.91 0.22
N THR A 966 29.93 -0.96 1.54
CA THR A 966 28.78 -1.41 2.34
C THR A 966 28.33 -0.38 3.37
N TYR A 967 27.03 -0.11 3.42
CA TYR A 967 26.37 0.45 4.59
C TYR A 967 25.69 -0.66 5.37
N LEU A 968 25.90 -0.69 6.69
CA LEU A 968 25.24 -1.63 7.60
C LEU A 968 24.60 -0.88 8.76
N GLY A 969 23.27 -0.91 8.87
CA GLY A 969 22.56 -0.23 9.95
C GLY A 969 21.07 -0.05 9.70
N ARG A 970 20.35 0.50 10.69
CA ARG A 970 18.91 0.78 10.53
C ARG A 970 18.69 1.92 9.52
N LEU A 971 17.67 1.79 8.66
CA LEU A 971 17.36 2.80 7.64
C LEU A 971 16.49 3.93 8.25
N LYS A 972 17.15 4.95 8.82
CA LYS A 972 16.51 6.10 9.47
C LYS A 972 16.96 7.43 8.86
N PRO A 973 16.14 8.51 8.93
CA PRO A 973 16.48 9.81 8.35
C PRO A 973 17.82 10.36 8.84
N TYR A 974 18.07 10.32 10.16
CA TYR A 974 19.32 10.82 10.78
C TYR A 974 20.55 9.96 10.48
N LYS A 975 20.38 8.78 9.86
CA LYS A 975 21.49 7.98 9.36
C LYS A 975 21.99 8.47 8.01
N ASN A 976 21.28 9.41 7.36
CA ASN A 976 21.72 10.14 6.18
C ASN A 976 22.25 9.28 5.01
N ILE A 977 21.67 8.09 4.82
CA ILE A 977 22.13 7.13 3.80
C ILE A 977 22.04 7.70 2.36
N HIS A 978 21.12 8.65 2.13
CA HIS A 978 21.00 9.38 0.86
C HIS A 978 22.29 10.08 0.44
N ILE A 979 23.10 10.58 1.37
CA ILE A 979 24.38 11.25 1.09
C ILE A 979 25.32 10.29 0.37
N VAL A 980 25.39 9.04 0.84
CA VAL A 980 26.25 8.03 0.22
C VAL A 980 25.71 7.60 -1.13
N ILE A 981 24.38 7.47 -1.29
CA ILE A 981 23.78 7.14 -2.59
C ILE A 981 24.06 8.25 -3.62
N GLU A 982 23.95 9.52 -3.22
CA GLU A 982 24.26 10.67 -4.07
C GLU A 982 25.76 10.77 -4.37
N ALA A 983 26.63 10.52 -3.38
CA ALA A 983 28.08 10.43 -3.58
C ALA A 983 28.46 9.29 -4.54
N PHE A 984 27.73 8.18 -4.48
CA PHE A 984 27.98 6.99 -5.29
C PHE A 984 27.77 7.24 -6.79
N VAL A 985 26.87 8.15 -7.18
CA VAL A 985 26.72 8.59 -8.57
C VAL A 985 28.05 9.14 -9.12
N HIS A 986 28.78 9.90 -8.30
CA HIS A 986 30.07 10.47 -8.69
C HIS A 986 31.20 9.43 -8.67
N ILE A 987 31.11 8.42 -7.81
CA ILE A 987 32.06 7.30 -7.76
C ILE A 987 31.96 6.45 -9.03
N LEU A 988 30.73 6.13 -9.48
CA LEU A 988 30.49 5.34 -10.69
C LEU A 988 31.06 5.98 -11.97
N TYR A 989 31.23 7.30 -11.99
CA TYR A 989 31.88 7.99 -13.12
C TYR A 989 33.35 7.59 -13.30
N ARG A 990 34.06 7.27 -12.21
CA ARG A 990 35.48 6.86 -12.23
C ARG A 990 35.68 5.35 -12.09
N HIS A 991 34.79 4.69 -11.36
CA HIS A 991 34.83 3.26 -11.04
C HIS A 991 33.49 2.61 -11.40
N PRO A 992 33.24 2.31 -12.69
CA PRO A 992 31.93 1.84 -13.16
C PRO A 992 31.55 0.43 -12.67
N ASP A 993 32.52 -0.35 -12.21
CA ASP A 993 32.37 -1.69 -11.62
C ASP A 993 32.11 -1.67 -10.10
N ALA A 994 32.21 -0.51 -9.46
CA ALA A 994 31.93 -0.37 -8.03
C ALA A 994 30.49 -0.73 -7.70
N GLN A 995 30.27 -1.33 -6.52
CA GLN A 995 28.95 -1.69 -6.02
C GLN A 995 28.71 -1.16 -4.61
N LEU A 996 27.48 -0.71 -4.34
CA LEU A 996 27.04 -0.23 -3.04
C LEU A 996 25.96 -1.14 -2.46
N PHE A 997 26.26 -1.81 -1.34
CA PHE A 997 25.32 -2.67 -0.64
C PHE A 997 24.79 -1.95 0.61
N ILE A 998 23.47 -1.85 0.73
CA ILE A 998 22.79 -1.21 1.86
C ILE A 998 22.04 -2.30 2.63
N ALA A 999 22.64 -2.74 3.74
CA ALA A 999 22.13 -3.78 4.61
C ALA A 999 21.41 -3.19 5.82
N GLY A 1000 20.12 -3.48 5.92
CA GLY A 1000 19.26 -3.09 7.03
C GLY A 1000 17.82 -2.77 6.60
N SER A 1001 16.96 -2.51 7.58
CA SER A 1001 15.56 -2.15 7.37
C SER A 1001 15.18 -0.91 8.18
N GLY A 1002 14.21 -0.14 7.69
CA GLY A 1002 13.70 1.03 8.41
C GLY A 1002 12.78 1.92 7.58
N GLU A 1003 12.29 3.00 8.17
CA GLU A 1003 11.29 3.89 7.55
C GLU A 1003 11.79 4.61 6.29
N SER A 1004 13.10 4.81 6.17
CA SER A 1004 13.71 5.44 4.99
C SER A 1004 13.82 4.51 3.79
N GLN A 1005 13.54 3.21 3.90
CA GLN A 1005 13.75 2.25 2.82
C GLN A 1005 13.04 2.62 1.52
N PHE A 1006 11.78 3.08 1.58
CA PHE A 1006 11.03 3.51 0.40
C PHE A 1006 11.65 4.75 -0.26
N PHE A 1007 12.06 5.73 0.55
CA PHE A 1007 12.72 6.94 0.06
C PHE A 1007 14.06 6.63 -0.61
N LEU A 1008 14.84 5.69 -0.05
CA LEU A 1008 16.13 5.28 -0.62
C LEU A 1008 15.95 4.48 -1.93
N ASN A 1009 14.98 3.57 -2.00
CA ASN A 1009 14.65 2.86 -3.24
C ASN A 1009 14.21 3.82 -4.36
N ASP A 1010 13.34 4.78 -4.03
CA ASP A 1010 12.91 5.83 -4.95
C ASP A 1010 14.08 6.73 -5.39
N LEU A 1011 15.01 7.05 -4.48
CA LEU A 1011 16.22 7.80 -4.80
C LEU A 1011 17.13 7.04 -5.77
N VAL A 1012 17.40 5.75 -5.53
CA VAL A 1012 18.17 4.88 -6.43
C VAL A 1012 17.53 4.81 -7.82
N ALA A 1013 16.22 4.63 -7.88
CA ALA A 1013 15.48 4.60 -9.14
C ALA A 1013 15.54 5.95 -9.88
N LYS A 1014 15.38 7.08 -9.16
CA LYS A 1014 15.48 8.44 -9.72
C LYS A 1014 16.87 8.78 -10.26
N LEU A 1015 17.92 8.24 -9.64
CA LEU A 1015 19.30 8.46 -10.04
C LEU A 1015 19.78 7.48 -11.13
N GLY A 1016 19.01 6.42 -11.43
CA GLY A 1016 19.32 5.49 -12.52
C GLY A 1016 20.50 4.55 -12.22
N ILE A 1017 20.81 4.30 -10.96
CA ILE A 1017 21.98 3.52 -10.51
C ILE A 1017 21.60 2.14 -9.93
N GLY A 1018 20.43 1.62 -10.32
CA GLY A 1018 19.86 0.38 -9.77
C GLY A 1018 20.65 -0.90 -10.09
N GLU A 1019 21.55 -0.87 -11.08
CA GLU A 1019 22.45 -1.98 -11.41
C GLU A 1019 23.69 -2.04 -10.50
N SER A 1020 23.98 -0.96 -9.76
CA SER A 1020 25.18 -0.84 -8.92
C SER A 1020 24.85 -0.60 -7.44
N VAL A 1021 23.60 -0.28 -7.08
CA VAL A 1021 23.17 -0.04 -5.69
C VAL A 1021 22.10 -1.05 -5.28
N PHE A 1022 22.40 -1.86 -4.26
CA PHE A 1022 21.57 -2.96 -3.79
C PHE A 1022 21.11 -2.73 -2.35
N ILE A 1023 19.79 -2.55 -2.15
CA ILE A 1023 19.18 -2.48 -0.81
C ILE A 1023 18.66 -3.86 -0.41
N ILE A 1024 19.47 -4.62 0.33
CA ILE A 1024 19.25 -6.06 0.56
C ILE A 1024 18.34 -6.37 1.76
N GLY A 1025 18.00 -5.39 2.59
CA GLY A 1025 17.15 -5.58 3.77
C GLY A 1025 17.91 -6.10 4.99
N LYS A 1026 17.17 -6.66 5.97
CA LYS A 1026 17.78 -7.18 7.22
C LYS A 1026 18.53 -8.48 6.92
N VAL A 1027 19.79 -8.54 7.33
CA VAL A 1027 20.67 -9.71 7.15
C VAL A 1027 20.86 -10.48 8.45
N SER A 1028 21.11 -11.79 8.34
CA SER A 1028 21.50 -12.66 9.45
C SER A 1028 22.90 -12.33 9.97
N GLU A 1029 23.25 -12.81 11.16
CA GLU A 1029 24.59 -12.62 11.73
C GLU A 1029 25.72 -13.26 10.88
N MET A 1030 25.41 -14.32 10.12
CA MET A 1030 26.38 -14.94 9.21
C MET A 1030 26.58 -14.08 7.96
N GLU A 1031 25.49 -13.63 7.34
CA GLU A 1031 25.52 -12.73 6.18
C GLU A 1031 26.16 -11.38 6.52
N LYS A 1032 25.86 -10.83 7.70
CA LYS A 1032 26.50 -9.61 8.23
C LYS A 1032 28.01 -9.74 8.22
N ARG A 1033 28.53 -10.82 8.81
CA ARG A 1033 29.97 -11.08 8.90
C ARG A 1033 30.60 -11.27 7.52
N ALA A 1034 29.96 -12.05 6.65
CA ALA A 1034 30.43 -12.26 5.28
C ALA A 1034 30.46 -10.96 4.47
N LEU A 1035 29.42 -10.13 4.58
CA LEU A 1035 29.31 -8.86 3.88
C LEU A 1035 30.40 -7.89 4.34
N LEU A 1036 30.59 -7.73 5.65
CA LEU A 1036 31.65 -6.88 6.20
C LEU A 1036 33.04 -7.36 5.77
N ALA A 1037 33.32 -8.66 5.86
CA ALA A 1037 34.61 -9.23 5.51
C ALA A 1037 34.94 -9.10 4.02
N ARG A 1038 33.95 -9.23 3.12
CA ARG A 1038 34.13 -9.15 1.66
C ARG A 1038 34.14 -7.73 1.10
N SER A 1039 33.71 -6.74 1.88
CA SER A 1039 33.68 -5.32 1.48
C SER A 1039 35.07 -4.71 1.50
N TRP A 1040 35.35 -3.82 0.54
CA TRP A 1040 36.58 -3.04 0.51
C TRP A 1040 36.57 -1.95 1.57
N LEU A 1041 35.42 -1.30 1.75
CA LEU A 1041 35.21 -0.30 2.81
C LEU A 1041 33.74 -0.26 3.25
N VAL A 1042 33.52 0.19 4.48
CA VAL A 1042 32.19 0.43 5.04
C VAL A 1042 31.96 1.93 5.19
N VAL A 1043 30.72 2.39 4.99
CA VAL A 1043 30.35 3.80 5.08
C VAL A 1043 29.37 4.05 6.22
N GLN A 1044 29.59 5.13 6.98
CA GLN A 1044 28.72 5.56 8.07
C GLN A 1044 28.42 7.08 8.01
N PRO A 1045 27.44 7.51 7.20
CA PRO A 1045 27.11 8.93 6.98
C PRO A 1045 26.24 9.57 8.09
N SER A 1046 26.05 8.88 9.21
CA SER A 1046 25.18 9.31 10.31
C SER A 1046 25.43 10.75 10.78
N SER A 1047 24.38 11.47 11.15
CA SER A 1047 24.51 12.77 11.83
C SER A 1047 24.59 12.66 13.36
N ALA A 1048 24.30 11.48 13.91
CA ALA A 1048 24.39 11.20 15.34
C ALA A 1048 24.67 9.70 15.60
N GLU A 1049 25.63 9.42 16.48
CA GLU A 1049 25.99 8.09 16.98
C GLU A 1049 26.47 8.15 18.43
N GLY A 1050 26.34 7.05 19.17
CA GLY A 1050 26.95 6.92 20.50
C GLY A 1050 28.36 6.35 20.48
N TRP A 1051 28.57 5.31 19.68
CA TRP A 1051 29.86 4.64 19.50
C TRP A 1051 30.06 4.14 18.06
N GLY A 1052 28.98 3.65 17.43
CA GLY A 1052 29.07 3.02 16.11
C GLY A 1052 29.60 1.60 16.20
N MET A 1053 28.85 0.69 16.84
CA MET A 1053 29.25 -0.72 16.95
C MET A 1053 29.59 -1.37 15.60
N THR A 1054 28.87 -0.99 14.54
CA THR A 1054 29.12 -1.48 13.17
C THR A 1054 30.49 -1.08 12.64
N VAL A 1055 31.08 0.01 13.15
CA VAL A 1055 32.47 0.41 12.86
C VAL A 1055 33.44 -0.64 13.40
N ILE A 1056 33.29 -1.02 14.67
CA ILE A 1056 34.18 -2.02 15.29
C ILE A 1056 33.94 -3.41 14.71
N GLU A 1057 32.70 -3.75 14.35
CA GLU A 1057 32.39 -4.99 13.60
C GLU A 1057 33.08 -5.01 12.22
N ALA A 1058 33.08 -3.89 11.48
CA ALA A 1058 33.78 -3.78 10.20
C ALA A 1058 35.30 -3.89 10.39
N ASN A 1059 35.84 -3.22 11.40
CA ASN A 1059 37.25 -3.27 11.76
C ASN A 1059 37.68 -4.71 12.12
N ALA A 1060 36.88 -5.45 12.91
CA ALA A 1060 37.13 -6.86 13.24
C ALA A 1060 37.11 -7.77 12.00
N ALA A 1061 36.35 -7.41 10.96
CA ALA A 1061 36.34 -8.07 9.66
C ALA A 1061 37.52 -7.65 8.74
N GLY A 1062 38.44 -6.82 9.23
CA GLY A 1062 39.54 -6.26 8.44
C GLY A 1062 39.06 -5.31 7.34
N THR A 1063 38.02 -4.51 7.62
CA THR A 1063 37.44 -3.57 6.66
C THR A 1063 37.45 -2.15 7.23
N PRO A 1064 38.17 -1.20 6.60
CA PRO A 1064 38.21 0.18 7.07
C PRO A 1064 36.88 0.91 6.83
N VAL A 1065 36.66 2.00 7.58
CA VAL A 1065 35.40 2.74 7.57
C VAL A 1065 35.58 4.19 7.12
N VAL A 1066 34.71 4.68 6.25
CA VAL A 1066 34.54 6.12 5.95
C VAL A 1066 33.30 6.61 6.69
N ALA A 1067 33.49 7.51 7.65
CA ALA A 1067 32.46 7.92 8.60
C ALA A 1067 32.34 9.44 8.73
N SER A 1068 31.15 9.92 9.09
CA SER A 1068 30.95 11.33 9.44
C SER A 1068 31.76 11.72 10.67
N ASP A 1069 32.31 12.93 10.65
CA ASP A 1069 33.14 13.51 11.71
C ASP A 1069 32.30 14.06 12.87
N ILE A 1070 31.64 13.15 13.59
CA ILE A 1070 30.72 13.45 14.68
C ILE A 1070 31.14 12.78 16.00
N PRO A 1071 30.68 13.31 17.15
CA PRO A 1071 30.78 12.62 18.44
C PRO A 1071 30.35 11.15 18.36
N GLY A 1072 31.05 10.26 19.06
CA GLY A 1072 30.83 8.81 19.01
C GLY A 1072 31.56 8.10 17.86
N LEU A 1073 31.47 8.60 16.61
CA LEU A 1073 32.26 8.04 15.49
C LEU A 1073 33.74 8.42 15.58
N ARG A 1074 34.05 9.60 16.13
CA ARG A 1074 35.43 9.99 16.50
C ARG A 1074 36.06 9.04 17.52
N ASP A 1075 35.25 8.44 18.38
CA ASP A 1075 35.75 7.55 19.43
C ASP A 1075 36.03 6.13 18.90
N SER A 1076 35.34 5.70 17.84
CA SER A 1076 35.50 4.37 17.24
C SER A 1076 36.36 4.33 15.98
N VAL A 1077 36.53 5.46 15.29
CA VAL A 1077 37.38 5.61 14.09
C VAL A 1077 38.58 6.50 14.39
N ILE A 1078 39.79 5.93 14.29
CA ILE A 1078 41.03 6.71 14.32
C ILE A 1078 41.31 7.22 12.91
N HIS A 1079 41.11 8.52 12.69
CA HIS A 1079 41.27 9.18 11.38
C HIS A 1079 42.62 8.86 10.74
N LYS A 1080 42.61 8.46 9.46
CA LYS A 1080 43.78 8.05 8.65
C LYS A 1080 44.56 6.83 9.17
N SER A 1081 44.07 6.15 10.22
CA SER A 1081 44.68 4.92 10.75
C SER A 1081 43.74 3.72 10.60
N THR A 1082 42.51 3.79 11.12
CA THR A 1082 41.53 2.70 11.02
C THR A 1082 40.41 3.00 10.01
N GLY A 1083 40.33 4.25 9.56
CA GLY A 1083 39.30 4.75 8.67
C GLY A 1083 39.48 6.24 8.38
N ILE A 1084 38.56 6.83 7.61
CA ILE A 1084 38.57 8.26 7.27
C ILE A 1084 37.32 8.91 7.86
N LEU A 1085 37.53 10.06 8.52
CA LEU A 1085 36.46 10.92 9.03
C LEU A 1085 36.26 12.08 8.05
N VAL A 1086 35.01 12.35 7.68
CA VAL A 1086 34.63 13.40 6.73
C VAL A 1086 33.56 14.31 7.32
N PRO A 1087 33.46 15.60 6.94
CA PRO A 1087 32.42 16.49 7.44
C PRO A 1087 31.00 15.90 7.26
N ALA A 1088 30.20 15.92 8.33
CA ALA A 1088 28.85 15.37 8.29
C ALA A 1088 27.96 16.17 7.32
N GLY A 1089 27.23 15.49 6.44
CA GLY A 1089 26.37 16.16 5.44
C GLY A 1089 27.02 16.37 4.07
N ASP A 1090 28.35 16.23 3.96
CA ASP A 1090 29.10 16.61 2.76
C ASP A 1090 29.26 15.45 1.76
N ILE A 1091 28.44 15.49 0.70
CA ILE A 1091 28.44 14.50 -0.38
C ILE A 1091 29.79 14.44 -1.10
N MET A 1092 30.44 15.59 -1.32
CA MET A 1092 31.70 15.66 -2.08
C MET A 1092 32.86 15.15 -1.24
N ALA A 1093 32.88 15.43 0.07
CA ALA A 1093 33.90 14.88 0.97
C ALA A 1093 33.80 13.35 1.07
N PHE A 1094 32.59 12.78 1.14
CA PHE A 1094 32.38 11.33 1.03
C PHE A 1094 32.88 10.78 -0.30
N THR A 1095 32.56 11.47 -1.40
CA THR A 1095 32.99 11.09 -2.75
C THR A 1095 34.51 11.05 -2.87
N GLU A 1096 35.21 12.08 -2.39
CA GLU A 1096 36.66 12.19 -2.48
C GLU A 1096 37.36 11.14 -1.61
N ALA A 1097 36.92 10.96 -0.36
CA ALA A 1097 37.48 9.97 0.54
C ALA A 1097 37.32 8.54 -0.02
N ILE A 1098 36.15 8.20 -0.52
CA ILE A 1098 35.89 6.86 -1.09
C ILE A 1098 36.71 6.66 -2.37
N ASN A 1099 36.75 7.65 -3.28
CA ASN A 1099 37.54 7.55 -4.51
C ASN A 1099 39.03 7.40 -4.23
N SER A 1100 39.56 8.14 -3.26
CA SER A 1100 40.97 8.04 -2.86
C SER A 1100 41.33 6.63 -2.37
N LEU A 1101 40.47 6.05 -1.54
CA LEU A 1101 40.68 4.69 -1.01
C LEU A 1101 40.55 3.62 -2.10
N ILE A 1102 39.52 3.68 -2.94
CA ILE A 1102 39.29 2.67 -3.99
C ILE A 1102 40.40 2.70 -5.06
N SER A 1103 40.99 3.88 -5.31
CA SER A 1103 42.02 4.04 -6.34
C SER A 1103 43.41 3.57 -5.90
N ASP A 1104 43.68 3.45 -4.59
CA ASP A 1104 44.97 2.96 -4.06
C ASP A 1104 44.79 1.85 -3.04
N ARG A 1105 44.99 0.61 -3.51
CA ARG A 1105 44.87 -0.60 -2.70
C ARG A 1105 45.84 -0.64 -1.52
N ARG A 1106 47.03 -0.03 -1.63
CA ARG A 1106 48.04 -0.03 -0.55
C ARG A 1106 47.54 0.74 0.67
N ILE A 1107 46.83 1.84 0.44
CA ILE A 1107 46.23 2.64 1.51
C ILE A 1107 45.12 1.82 2.19
N LEU A 1108 44.25 1.18 1.41
CA LEU A 1108 43.19 0.29 1.93
C LEU A 1108 43.75 -0.83 2.80
N ASP A 1109 44.76 -1.55 2.32
CA ASP A 1109 45.33 -2.69 3.06
C ASP A 1109 46.02 -2.23 4.35
N ARG A 1110 46.73 -1.08 4.33
CA ARG A 1110 47.30 -0.48 5.55
C ARG A 1110 46.22 -0.12 6.56
N LEU A 1111 45.13 0.54 6.13
CA LEU A 1111 44.03 0.89 7.02
C LEU A 1111 43.32 -0.35 7.55
N ALA A 1112 43.19 -1.41 6.75
CA ALA A 1112 42.59 -2.68 7.16
C ALA A 1112 43.39 -3.38 8.28
N ILE A 1113 44.72 -3.39 8.20
CA ILE A 1113 45.60 -3.97 9.24
C ILE A 1113 45.45 -3.20 10.57
N SER A 1114 45.48 -1.87 10.50
CA SER A 1114 45.29 -1.01 11.66
C SER A 1114 43.88 -1.14 12.25
N ALA A 1115 42.84 -1.19 11.40
CA ALA A 1115 41.46 -1.42 11.82
C ALA A 1115 41.30 -2.77 12.54
N TYR A 1116 41.83 -3.85 11.97
CA TYR A 1116 41.81 -5.17 12.59
C TYR A 1116 42.51 -5.19 13.95
N SER A 1117 43.67 -4.53 14.05
CA SER A 1117 44.42 -4.41 15.30
C SER A 1117 43.66 -3.57 16.34
N TRP A 1118 43.00 -2.49 15.91
CA TRP A 1118 42.18 -1.64 16.77
C TRP A 1118 40.98 -2.38 17.36
N ALA A 1119 40.32 -3.22 16.57
CA ALA A 1119 39.16 -4.00 17.02
C ALA A 1119 39.50 -5.00 18.14
N LYS A 1120 40.75 -5.47 18.24
CA LYS A 1120 41.20 -6.39 19.31
C LYS A 1120 41.14 -5.78 20.70
N ASN A 1121 41.13 -4.45 20.82
CA ASN A 1121 41.07 -3.76 22.10
C ASN A 1121 39.66 -3.78 22.73
N PHE A 1122 38.66 -4.34 22.05
CA PHE A 1122 37.27 -4.32 22.50
C PHE A 1122 36.75 -5.73 22.74
N ASN A 1123 36.65 -6.13 24.01
CA ASN A 1123 36.23 -7.48 24.38
C ASN A 1123 35.02 -7.43 25.33
N TRP A 1124 33.96 -8.18 25.02
CA TRP A 1124 32.77 -8.24 25.86
C TRP A 1124 33.07 -8.72 27.28
N LYS A 1125 34.06 -9.61 27.46
CA LYS A 1125 34.46 -10.09 28.79
C LYS A 1125 35.06 -8.96 29.63
N GLU A 1126 36.01 -8.21 29.09
CA GLU A 1126 36.65 -7.09 29.78
C GLU A 1126 35.69 -5.94 30.06
N SER A 1127 34.85 -5.57 29.08
CA SER A 1127 33.80 -4.57 29.27
C SER A 1127 32.80 -4.99 30.36
N SER A 1128 32.40 -6.26 30.36
CA SER A 1128 31.52 -6.82 31.39
C SER A 1128 32.16 -6.81 32.77
N GLU A 1129 33.43 -7.20 32.90
CA GLU A 1129 34.17 -7.17 34.17
C GLU A 1129 34.36 -5.74 34.68
N LYS A 1130 34.70 -4.79 33.79
CA LYS A 1130 34.81 -3.37 34.13
C LYS A 1130 33.48 -2.83 34.66
N PHE A 1131 32.37 -3.11 33.97
CA PHE A 1131 31.04 -2.73 34.43
C PHE A 1131 30.72 -3.41 35.76
N TYR A 1132 30.92 -4.72 35.86
CA TYR A 1132 30.63 -5.49 37.07
C TYR A 1132 31.39 -4.94 38.29
N ARG A 1133 32.66 -4.58 38.16
CA ARG A 1133 33.45 -3.96 39.23
C ARG A 1133 32.85 -2.63 39.68
N LEU A 1134 32.32 -1.80 38.77
CA LEU A 1134 31.70 -0.52 39.12
C LEU A 1134 30.41 -0.70 39.94
N ILE A 1135 29.63 -1.73 39.63
CA ILE A 1135 28.34 -1.99 40.31
C ILE A 1135 28.46 -2.87 41.55
N ASN A 1136 29.51 -3.69 41.64
CA ASN A 1136 29.76 -4.61 42.76
C ASN A 1136 30.70 -4.02 43.83
N TYR A 1137 31.26 -2.83 43.62
CA TYR A 1137 32.01 -2.11 44.65
C TYR A 1137 31.03 -1.57 45.71
N SER A 1138 31.07 -2.13 46.91
CA SER A 1138 30.31 -1.65 48.07
C SER A 1138 30.50 -0.14 48.23
N PRO A 1139 29.42 0.65 48.31
CA PRO A 1139 29.49 1.93 48.98
C PRO A 1139 29.80 1.67 50.45
N GLU A 1140 30.84 2.31 50.99
CA GLU A 1140 30.88 2.54 52.44
C GLU A 1140 29.54 3.14 52.89
N PRO A 1141 29.01 2.70 54.04
CA PRO A 1141 27.70 3.14 54.50
C PRO A 1141 27.74 4.63 54.84
N TYR A 1142 27.27 5.48 53.93
CA TYR A 1142 27.04 6.91 54.15
C TYR A 1142 25.84 7.20 55.10
N PHE A 1143 25.41 6.20 55.89
CA PHE A 1143 24.21 6.24 56.72
C PHE A 1143 24.45 5.79 58.18
N SER A 1144 25.66 6.01 58.72
CA SER A 1144 25.96 5.76 60.14
C SER A 1144 26.35 7.00 60.95
N LEU A 1145 26.17 8.23 60.43
CA LEU A 1145 26.57 9.46 61.14
C LEU A 1145 25.43 10.36 61.64
N GLU A 1146 24.17 10.17 61.23
CA GLU A 1146 23.05 11.00 61.72
C GLU A 1146 22.07 10.32 62.69
N PHE A 1147 22.05 8.98 62.80
CA PHE A 1147 21.18 8.29 63.76
C PHE A 1147 21.82 7.97 65.13
N LYS A 1148 23.12 8.27 65.32
CA LYS A 1148 23.79 8.15 66.62
C LYS A 1148 23.68 9.40 67.51
N ARG A 1149 22.92 10.41 67.08
CA ARG A 1149 22.74 11.68 67.81
C ARG A 1149 21.36 11.88 68.46
N LEU A 1150 20.48 10.87 68.40
CA LEU A 1150 19.14 10.91 69.02
C LEU A 1150 18.93 9.85 70.13
N GLU A 1151 20.00 9.21 70.63
CA GLU A 1151 19.98 8.38 71.85
C GLU A 1151 20.92 8.90 72.96
N LEU A 1152 21.39 10.15 72.84
CA LEU A 1152 22.04 10.89 73.93
C LEU A 1152 21.43 12.29 74.00
N ASN A 1153 20.19 12.36 74.49
CA ASN A 1153 19.58 13.40 75.34
C ASN A 1153 18.07 13.23 75.42
#